data_AF-A0A7X0MA64-F1
#
_entry.id   AF-A0A7X0MA64-F1
#
_cell.length_a   1.000
_cell.length_b   1.000
_cell.length_c   1.000
_cell.angle_alpha   90.00
_cell.angle_beta   90.00
_cell.angle_gamma   90.00
#
_symmetry.space_group_name_H-M   'P 1'
#
loop_
_entity.id
_entity.type
_entity.pdbx_description
1 polymer ?
#
loop_
_entity_poly.entity_id
_entity_poly.type
_entity_poly.pdbx_seq_one_letter_code
_entity_poly.pdbx_strand_id
1 'polypeptide(L)'
;MAGRDVAPGVRGSTGPGDPELHAVDEEFGRLIGRYGAAIRHSRITGRRVMYADAVGVQGEIEFTPGASPHPFLTGTYPVYTRFSNSASSDDVAPDTRGMSLMLLDPQAPHDPSRSPFNLTMSTGRLLFVPHAAAYTRYMVGGDEAREELAREFPGMRDAVWDGVREPVSYAAYHYYSKAPRLHVTGEGPELIRYRVVISEHAMDVGFHDPHGRRFPPAPPDSLERDPADDRPPSLLWNDLRSRVAEGGFTLLLQAQRHPLGDDADANRSALDASLPWLPHRYAYRTLATLRFHGLLDGVTAEQLLFDPAVAPEGLGIALARTPYEPASINHLRALVYGPAHEARSGLTDGRPRHTPVTVREPAAEGAQERRTVCVVGAGPSGLTAARELERLGHRVVVLESADEVAGKSASVRIDGRVYDLGAHICTTRYTELLSLACELGVETEPTTPAFVYDIPNCHVEPMPLPPPEVISRYHHLRAEFFPEVARPGLAHSAAALARPTSELLNELGVTGLATALGVGYTSCGYGSLDEMPALYFLKFAEHTGLIPVNRSLHRRSGTFTIKGGFARLWRRVAEELSDVRTGVRIESIERRPDGVTVNIAGSGPVEADDLLLTVALDRVLHLLRPTDLERDVAARIRTIDFRTVVCRVSGVPRHGFYMFPGPARGLSAYHSRYPDQDVCTCYCYGAEGMDDDAPAVLTAESMERLNGRVDEVLQVCRWDYMPHFGPADLASGIMDRIERSQGAEHTYHAGSLVAAELIETNIAYARDLVRRFFTPQERPAAQPFTGGPGRQKPVTGHDPARTPGEVRGDGIRWEMGAGHDRNVTVDCVIRDLRAEQDIVAEADGPAASEPLDGQVCSPAARVSPVDQAAAVASHPSADEISAWLVSHVAGHLNCPAREVDPDRPIDEHGLDSLVLAELHTELTGWLGRPIPLATLYRLPTLAALAHYLEGVAR
;
A
#
# COMPACT_ATOMS: atom_id res chain seq x y z
N MET A 1 22.73 -12.26 34.30
CA MET A 1 22.56 -10.79 34.39
C MET A 1 21.36 -10.44 33.54
N ALA A 2 20.38 -9.73 34.09
CA ALA A 2 19.27 -9.17 33.31
C ALA A 2 19.58 -7.69 33.07
N GLY A 3 19.38 -7.20 31.85
CA GLY A 3 19.94 -5.94 31.38
C GLY A 3 21.40 -6.09 30.91
N ARG A 4 21.64 -5.73 29.65
CA ARG A 4 22.96 -5.38 29.09
C ARG A 4 22.89 -3.96 28.52
N ASP A 5 22.65 -3.00 29.42
CA ASP A 5 23.06 -1.62 29.17
C ASP A 5 24.60 -1.64 29.13
N VAL A 6 25.17 -1.32 27.98
CA VAL A 6 26.61 -1.35 27.70
C VAL A 6 27.26 -0.01 28.02
N ALA A 7 26.48 1.07 27.95
CA ALA A 7 26.73 2.36 28.57
C ALA A 7 25.37 3.01 28.91
N PRO A 8 25.30 4.05 29.75
CA PRO A 8 24.07 4.79 29.99
C PRO A 8 23.37 5.19 28.68
N GLY A 9 22.12 4.77 28.51
CA GLY A 9 21.34 5.01 27.28
C GLY A 9 21.69 4.14 26.06
N VAL A 10 22.58 3.14 26.19
CA VAL A 10 23.00 2.26 25.08
C VAL A 10 22.88 0.78 25.48
N ARG A 11 21.94 0.07 24.87
CA ARG A 11 21.82 -1.39 24.95
C ARG A 11 22.50 -2.05 23.75
N GLY A 12 23.14 -3.20 23.96
CA GLY A 12 23.84 -3.93 22.90
C GLY A 12 23.23 -5.29 22.58
N SER A 13 23.21 -5.65 21.29
CA SER A 13 22.97 -7.02 20.85
C SER A 13 24.19 -7.91 21.09
N THR A 14 23.95 -9.18 21.41
CA THR A 14 24.94 -10.26 21.56
C THR A 14 25.08 -11.14 20.31
N GLY A 15 24.34 -10.84 19.23
CA GLY A 15 24.40 -11.56 17.96
C GLY A 15 23.02 -11.73 17.31
N PRO A 16 22.94 -12.46 16.18
CA PRO A 16 21.72 -12.60 15.37
C PRO A 16 20.65 -13.53 15.97
N GLY A 17 20.94 -14.16 17.11
CA GLY A 17 20.01 -14.98 17.90
C GLY A 17 19.68 -14.37 19.26
N ASP A 18 19.99 -13.08 19.48
CA ASP A 18 19.70 -12.39 20.74
C ASP A 18 18.18 -12.11 20.88
N PRO A 19 17.49 -12.62 21.92
CA PRO A 19 16.07 -12.35 22.11
C PRO A 19 15.75 -10.86 22.34
N GLU A 20 16.69 -10.04 22.80
CA GLU A 20 16.50 -8.58 22.95
C GLU A 20 16.37 -7.86 21.60
N LEU A 21 16.72 -8.50 20.46
CA LEU A 21 16.36 -8.00 19.13
C LEU A 21 14.83 -7.91 18.95
N HIS A 22 14.08 -8.79 19.61
CA HIS A 22 12.61 -8.78 19.54
C HIS A 22 11.96 -7.97 20.68
N ALA A 23 12.76 -7.39 21.60
CA ALA A 23 12.29 -6.57 22.72
C ALA A 23 12.07 -5.10 22.30
N VAL A 24 11.15 -4.92 21.34
CA VAL A 24 10.72 -3.62 20.80
C VAL A 24 9.27 -3.31 21.18
N ASP A 25 8.87 -2.04 21.11
CA ASP A 25 7.49 -1.64 21.39
C ASP A 25 6.51 -1.94 20.25
N GLU A 26 5.22 -1.74 20.53
CA GLU A 26 4.13 -1.99 19.58
C GLU A 26 4.23 -1.10 18.33
N GLU A 27 4.82 0.10 18.42
CA GLU A 27 4.93 1.01 17.28
C GLU A 27 6.09 0.63 16.34
N PHE A 28 7.21 0.19 16.90
CA PHE A 28 8.29 -0.42 16.15
C PHE A 28 7.82 -1.74 15.52
N GLY A 29 7.05 -2.56 16.26
CA GLY A 29 6.38 -3.75 15.74
C GLY A 29 5.47 -3.45 14.54
N ARG A 30 4.60 -2.44 14.66
CA ARG A 30 3.78 -1.93 13.54
C ARG A 30 4.63 -1.45 12.36
N LEU A 31 5.76 -0.79 12.61
CA LEU A 31 6.67 -0.32 11.56
C LEU A 31 7.34 -1.48 10.82
N ILE A 32 7.84 -2.50 11.54
CA ILE A 32 8.38 -3.74 10.97
C ILE A 32 7.31 -4.42 10.10
N GLY A 33 6.06 -4.47 10.58
CA GLY A 33 4.91 -5.00 9.84
C GLY A 33 4.68 -4.35 8.47
N ARG A 34 5.01 -3.05 8.30
CA ARG A 34 4.91 -2.35 6.99
C ARG A 34 5.84 -2.95 5.94
N TYR A 35 6.99 -3.47 6.34
CA TYR A 35 7.92 -4.17 5.44
C TYR A 35 7.43 -5.55 4.99
N GLY A 36 6.32 -6.07 5.54
CA GLY A 36 5.67 -7.31 5.10
C GLY A 36 5.28 -7.30 3.60
N ALA A 37 5.00 -6.14 3.02
CA ALA A 37 4.77 -6.01 1.57
C ALA A 37 6.07 -6.24 0.75
N ALA A 38 7.20 -5.71 1.22
CA ALA A 38 8.52 -5.91 0.61
C ALA A 38 9.00 -7.36 0.75
N ILE A 39 8.73 -8.01 1.89
CA ILE A 39 9.02 -9.43 2.12
C ILE A 39 8.16 -10.30 1.18
N ARG A 40 6.87 -9.99 0.99
CA ARG A 40 6.02 -10.67 -0.02
C ARG A 40 6.51 -10.44 -1.45
N HIS A 41 6.92 -9.23 -1.82
CA HIS A 41 7.51 -8.97 -3.14
C HIS A 41 8.76 -9.83 -3.36
N SER A 42 9.67 -9.89 -2.38
CA SER A 42 10.89 -10.73 -2.44
C SER A 42 10.59 -12.22 -2.65
N ARG A 43 9.45 -12.71 -2.14
CA ARG A 43 8.95 -14.08 -2.36
C ARG A 43 8.38 -14.31 -3.75
N ILE A 44 7.71 -13.31 -4.32
CA ILE A 44 7.07 -13.41 -5.64
C ILE A 44 8.12 -13.30 -6.75
N THR A 45 9.09 -12.39 -6.63
CA THR A 45 10.08 -12.12 -7.69
C THR A 45 11.37 -12.90 -7.56
N GLY A 46 11.66 -13.52 -6.42
CA GLY A 46 12.96 -14.15 -6.14
C GLY A 46 14.14 -13.16 -6.12
N ARG A 47 13.89 -11.85 -6.09
CA ARG A 47 14.90 -10.78 -6.12
C ARG A 47 14.84 -9.92 -4.85
N ARG A 48 15.80 -8.99 -4.70
CA ARG A 48 15.84 -8.03 -3.58
C ARG A 48 15.03 -6.80 -3.95
N VAL A 49 14.32 -6.21 -2.98
CA VAL A 49 13.45 -5.03 -3.18
C VAL A 49 14.26 -3.73 -3.41
N MET A 50 15.45 -3.66 -2.80
CA MET A 50 16.46 -2.64 -3.05
C MET A 50 17.77 -3.38 -3.30
N TYR A 51 18.67 -2.80 -4.10
CA TYR A 51 19.94 -3.45 -4.48
C TYR A 51 19.73 -4.80 -5.17
N ALA A 52 18.77 -4.87 -6.10
CA ALA A 52 18.44 -6.06 -6.86
C ALA A 52 19.63 -6.57 -7.70
N ASP A 53 20.24 -5.71 -8.51
CA ASP A 53 21.31 -6.06 -9.43
C ASP A 53 22.70 -5.72 -8.89
N ALA A 54 23.65 -6.64 -9.13
CA ALA A 54 24.87 -6.70 -8.34
C ALA A 54 26.00 -7.56 -8.93
N VAL A 55 27.18 -7.38 -8.34
CA VAL A 55 28.43 -8.05 -8.66
C VAL A 55 29.00 -8.70 -7.42
N GLY A 56 29.10 -10.03 -7.41
CA GLY A 56 29.81 -10.77 -6.37
C GLY A 56 31.30 -10.92 -6.68
N VAL A 57 32.15 -10.58 -5.71
CA VAL A 57 33.60 -10.82 -5.74
C VAL A 57 34.06 -11.53 -4.46
N GLN A 58 35.17 -12.25 -4.57
CA GLN A 58 35.81 -12.95 -3.46
C GLN A 58 37.27 -12.53 -3.31
N GLY A 59 37.77 -12.61 -2.08
CA GLY A 59 39.07 -12.09 -1.70
C GLY A 59 39.47 -12.44 -0.27
N GLU A 60 40.43 -11.69 0.26
CA GLU A 60 40.86 -11.73 1.66
C GLU A 60 40.80 -10.34 2.31
N ILE A 61 40.59 -10.31 3.63
CA ILE A 61 40.75 -9.13 4.50
C ILE A 61 41.88 -9.38 5.51
N GLU A 62 42.88 -8.51 5.50
CA GLU A 62 44.10 -8.58 6.32
C GLU A 62 44.09 -7.42 7.35
N PHE A 63 43.79 -7.71 8.61
CA PHE A 63 43.71 -6.69 9.67
C PHE A 63 45.10 -6.18 10.09
N THR A 64 45.24 -4.86 10.14
CA THR A 64 46.49 -4.19 10.49
C THR A 64 46.83 -4.45 11.97
N PRO A 65 48.00 -5.04 12.29
CA PRO A 65 48.37 -5.38 13.67
C PRO A 65 48.32 -4.16 14.61
N GLY A 66 47.53 -4.26 15.68
CA GLY A 66 47.36 -3.21 16.68
C GLY A 66 46.45 -2.04 16.27
N ALA A 67 45.80 -2.07 15.09
CA ALA A 67 44.86 -1.01 14.69
C ALA A 67 43.52 -1.04 15.47
N SER A 68 43.21 -2.17 16.12
CA SER A 68 42.08 -2.34 17.03
C SER A 68 42.51 -3.14 18.28
N PRO A 69 41.98 -2.84 19.47
CA PRO A 69 42.16 -3.64 20.68
C PRO A 69 41.30 -4.93 20.70
N HIS A 70 40.46 -5.16 19.67
CA HIS A 70 39.57 -6.32 19.63
C HIS A 70 40.28 -7.58 19.12
N PRO A 71 40.15 -8.75 19.80
CA PRO A 71 40.83 -9.97 19.37
C PRO A 71 40.39 -10.43 17.97
N PHE A 72 39.10 -10.30 17.63
CA PHE A 72 38.60 -10.70 16.30
C PHE A 72 39.14 -9.83 15.14
N LEU A 73 39.42 -8.55 15.40
CA LEU A 73 39.87 -7.60 14.37
C LEU A 73 41.39 -7.67 14.17
N THR A 74 41.91 -8.90 14.08
CA THR A 74 43.33 -9.26 13.90
C THR A 74 43.46 -10.45 12.94
N GLY A 75 44.61 -10.58 12.26
CA GLY A 75 44.85 -11.67 11.31
C GLY A 75 44.16 -11.51 9.96
N THR A 76 44.03 -12.61 9.22
CA THR A 76 43.48 -12.63 7.85
C THR A 76 42.26 -13.54 7.77
N TYR A 77 41.22 -13.09 7.08
CA TYR A 77 39.99 -13.86 6.82
C TYR A 77 39.67 -13.88 5.32
N PRO A 78 39.11 -14.97 4.77
CA PRO A 78 38.46 -14.92 3.46
C PRO A 78 37.23 -13.99 3.53
N VAL A 79 36.90 -13.34 2.41
CA VAL A 79 35.79 -12.38 2.34
C VAL A 79 35.00 -12.49 1.03
N TYR A 80 33.68 -12.49 1.14
CA TYR A 80 32.75 -12.32 0.03
C TYR A 80 32.16 -10.91 0.05
N THR A 81 32.17 -10.23 -1.10
CA THR A 81 31.68 -8.86 -1.25
C THR A 81 30.71 -8.76 -2.42
N ARG A 82 29.58 -8.07 -2.22
CA ARG A 82 28.57 -7.77 -3.22
C ARG A 82 28.52 -6.26 -3.45
N PHE A 83 28.91 -5.80 -4.64
CA PHE A 83 28.73 -4.44 -5.13
C PHE A 83 27.39 -4.31 -5.87
N SER A 84 26.71 -3.17 -5.84
CA SER A 84 25.34 -3.04 -6.37
C SER A 84 24.90 -1.59 -6.56
N ASN A 85 23.94 -1.36 -7.46
CA ASN A 85 23.15 -0.12 -7.55
C ASN A 85 21.98 -0.18 -6.56
N SER A 86 21.33 0.93 -6.23
CA SER A 86 20.25 0.96 -5.21
C SER A 86 18.87 0.73 -5.84
N ALA A 87 18.59 1.39 -6.96
CA ALA A 87 17.32 1.38 -7.67
C ALA A 87 17.47 1.08 -9.19
N SER A 88 18.55 1.54 -9.83
CA SER A 88 18.77 1.33 -11.27
C SER A 88 19.37 -0.04 -11.58
N SER A 89 18.90 -0.71 -12.63
CA SER A 89 19.56 -1.87 -13.25
C SER A 89 20.65 -1.46 -14.26
N ASP A 90 20.63 -0.22 -14.76
CA ASP A 90 21.67 0.38 -15.59
C ASP A 90 22.77 0.98 -14.70
N ASP A 91 24.01 0.49 -14.84
CA ASP A 91 25.19 0.99 -14.14
C ASP A 91 25.52 2.46 -14.46
N VAL A 92 25.19 2.95 -15.66
CA VAL A 92 25.49 4.29 -16.18
C VAL A 92 24.56 5.35 -15.59
N ALA A 93 23.32 4.99 -15.26
CA ALA A 93 22.38 5.90 -14.62
C ALA A 93 22.87 6.35 -13.22
N PRO A 94 22.69 7.62 -12.80
CA PRO A 94 23.14 8.10 -11.50
C PRO A 94 22.41 7.43 -10.32
N ASP A 95 23.14 6.80 -9.40
CA ASP A 95 22.51 6.05 -8.29
C ASP A 95 23.40 5.97 -7.05
N THR A 96 22.79 5.69 -5.89
CA THR A 96 23.52 5.30 -4.67
C THR A 96 24.10 3.91 -4.85
N ARG A 97 25.42 3.76 -4.66
CA ARG A 97 26.13 2.49 -4.87
C ARG A 97 26.35 1.79 -3.53
N GLY A 98 25.94 0.52 -3.44
CA GLY A 98 26.06 -0.34 -2.27
C GLY A 98 27.29 -1.25 -2.33
N MET A 99 27.91 -1.49 -1.18
CA MET A 99 28.94 -2.51 -0.96
C MET A 99 28.58 -3.28 0.30
N SER A 100 28.27 -4.57 0.17
CA SER A 100 28.04 -5.46 1.32
C SER A 100 29.11 -6.53 1.40
N LEU A 101 29.61 -6.78 2.60
CA LEU A 101 30.85 -7.51 2.86
C LEU A 101 30.64 -8.53 3.97
N MET A 102 31.13 -9.75 3.76
CA MET A 102 30.93 -10.92 4.60
C MET A 102 32.28 -11.58 4.85
N LEU A 103 32.80 -11.50 6.08
CA LEU A 103 33.94 -12.32 6.48
C LEU A 103 33.48 -13.77 6.56
N LEU A 104 34.32 -14.71 6.15
CA LEU A 104 34.06 -16.15 6.29
C LEU A 104 34.88 -16.72 7.43
N ASP A 105 34.38 -17.79 8.04
CA ASP A 105 35.12 -18.55 9.04
C ASP A 105 36.35 -19.20 8.36
N PRO A 106 37.60 -18.95 8.81
CA PRO A 106 38.78 -19.57 8.21
C PRO A 106 38.79 -21.11 8.34
N GLN A 107 37.98 -21.69 9.22
CA GLN A 107 37.77 -23.15 9.34
C GLN A 107 36.64 -23.67 8.43
N ALA A 108 35.89 -22.78 7.77
CA ALA A 108 34.85 -23.09 6.79
C ALA A 108 34.79 -22.01 5.68
N PRO A 109 35.87 -21.82 4.89
CA PRO A 109 36.08 -20.64 4.03
C PRO A 109 35.17 -20.57 2.79
N HIS A 110 34.18 -21.47 2.68
CA HIS A 110 33.18 -21.55 1.61
C HIS A 110 31.75 -21.69 2.17
N ASP A 111 31.56 -21.56 3.48
CA ASP A 111 30.25 -21.64 4.15
C ASP A 111 29.80 -20.25 4.62
N PRO A 112 28.95 -19.55 3.84
CA PRO A 112 28.47 -18.22 4.22
C PRO A 112 27.53 -18.24 5.44
N SER A 113 26.92 -19.39 5.78
CA SER A 113 26.05 -19.51 6.97
C SER A 113 26.84 -19.43 8.28
N ARG A 114 28.13 -19.77 8.23
CA ARG A 114 29.10 -19.65 9.34
C ARG A 114 29.84 -18.33 9.40
N SER A 115 29.42 -17.31 8.63
CA SER A 115 30.06 -16.00 8.65
C SER A 115 30.13 -15.41 10.07
N PRO A 116 31.32 -15.09 10.60
CA PRO A 116 31.42 -14.46 11.93
C PRO A 116 31.07 -12.97 11.93
N PHE A 117 31.10 -12.28 10.77
CA PHE A 117 30.87 -10.84 10.71
C PHE A 117 30.35 -10.38 9.34
N ASN A 118 29.25 -9.63 9.32
CA ASN A 118 28.69 -9.01 8.11
C ASN A 118 28.71 -7.48 8.24
N LEU A 119 29.14 -6.76 7.19
CA LEU A 119 29.17 -5.31 7.12
C LEU A 119 28.48 -4.82 5.84
N THR A 120 27.44 -4.01 5.98
CA THR A 120 26.70 -3.42 4.86
C THR A 120 27.01 -1.93 4.75
N MET A 121 27.32 -1.44 3.55
CA MET A 121 27.82 -0.09 3.32
C MET A 121 27.19 0.51 2.05
N SER A 122 27.17 1.84 1.95
CA SER A 122 26.73 2.57 0.75
C SER A 122 27.50 3.87 0.58
N THR A 123 27.51 4.43 -0.62
CA THR A 123 28.06 5.76 -0.90
C THR A 123 27.32 6.84 -0.13
N GLY A 124 28.02 7.94 0.18
CA GLY A 124 27.56 8.98 1.09
C GLY A 124 27.93 8.74 2.55
N ARG A 125 28.36 9.81 3.22
CA ARG A 125 29.08 9.82 4.50
C ARG A 125 28.19 9.56 5.71
N LEU A 126 26.92 9.92 5.60
CA LEU A 126 25.93 9.93 6.67
C LEU A 126 24.64 9.24 6.20
N LEU A 127 23.76 8.90 7.14
CA LEU A 127 22.36 8.61 6.81
C LEU A 127 21.60 9.94 6.77
N PHE A 128 20.66 10.09 5.85
CA PHE A 128 19.93 11.36 5.67
C PHE A 128 18.87 11.64 6.76
N VAL A 129 18.65 10.71 7.69
CA VAL A 129 17.69 10.81 8.80
C VAL A 129 18.20 10.04 10.04
N PRO A 130 17.78 10.43 11.26
CA PRO A 130 18.32 9.88 12.50
C PRO A 130 17.81 8.48 12.89
N HIS A 131 16.55 8.13 12.59
CA HIS A 131 15.88 6.93 13.13
C HIS A 131 14.88 6.25 12.15
N ALA A 132 14.45 5.03 12.49
CA ALA A 132 13.68 4.14 11.63
C ALA A 132 12.34 4.71 11.16
N ALA A 133 11.59 5.43 12.01
CA ALA A 133 10.35 6.08 11.62
C ALA A 133 10.56 7.16 10.54
N ALA A 134 11.60 7.99 10.66
CA ALA A 134 11.94 9.01 9.65
C ALA A 134 12.45 8.36 8.34
N TYR A 135 13.26 7.31 8.43
CA TYR A 135 13.69 6.52 7.25
C TYR A 135 12.50 5.90 6.52
N THR A 136 11.54 5.33 7.26
CA THR A 136 10.32 4.76 6.68
C THR A 136 9.46 5.85 6.03
N ARG A 137 9.26 7.01 6.67
CA ARG A 137 8.56 8.18 6.10
C ARG A 137 9.19 8.63 4.78
N TYR A 138 10.52 8.66 4.66
CA TYR A 138 11.20 9.03 3.39
C TYR A 138 11.03 7.98 2.29
N MET A 139 11.13 6.70 2.64
CA MET A 139 11.07 5.59 1.67
C MET A 139 9.66 5.36 1.11
N VAL A 140 8.61 5.58 1.90
CA VAL A 140 7.20 5.37 1.46
C VAL A 140 6.42 6.65 1.19
N GLY A 141 7.00 7.81 1.53
CA GLY A 141 6.39 9.13 1.34
C GLY A 141 6.85 9.80 0.03
N GLY A 142 5.91 10.43 -0.67
CA GLY A 142 6.20 11.31 -1.80
C GLY A 142 6.80 12.66 -1.35
N ASP A 143 7.08 13.53 -2.32
CA ASP A 143 7.88 14.75 -2.14
C ASP A 143 7.42 15.68 -1.00
N GLU A 144 6.12 15.76 -0.71
CA GLU A 144 5.60 16.55 0.41
C GLU A 144 6.10 16.04 1.78
N ALA A 145 6.07 14.72 2.01
CA ALA A 145 6.62 14.09 3.21
C ALA A 145 8.16 14.16 3.26
N ARG A 146 8.82 14.18 2.09
CA ARG A 146 10.27 14.41 1.99
C ARG A 146 10.63 15.87 2.33
N GLU A 147 9.82 16.81 1.88
CA GLU A 147 9.90 18.25 2.18
C GLU A 147 9.56 18.56 3.66
N GLU A 148 8.68 17.79 4.31
CA GLU A 148 8.52 17.79 5.77
C GLU A 148 9.79 17.33 6.48
N LEU A 149 10.29 16.14 6.16
CA LEU A 149 11.49 15.59 6.79
C LEU A 149 12.72 16.49 6.57
N ALA A 150 12.83 17.19 5.44
CA ALA A 150 13.89 18.16 5.20
C ALA A 150 13.69 19.52 5.92
N ARG A 151 12.50 19.79 6.47
CA ARG A 151 12.26 20.88 7.44
C ARG A 151 12.55 20.43 8.88
N GLU A 152 12.26 19.17 9.19
CA GLU A 152 12.53 18.50 10.47
C GLU A 152 14.05 18.26 10.67
N PHE A 153 14.76 17.91 9.59
CA PHE A 153 16.19 17.57 9.55
C PHE A 153 16.89 18.39 8.44
N PRO A 154 17.33 19.64 8.70
CA PRO A 154 17.80 20.56 7.65
C PRO A 154 18.98 20.07 6.77
N GLY A 155 19.83 19.17 7.27
CA GLY A 155 20.93 18.57 6.50
C GLY A 155 20.55 17.34 5.65
N MET A 156 19.27 16.93 5.67
CA MET A 156 18.80 15.70 5.02
C MET A 156 19.04 15.69 3.50
N ARG A 157 18.73 16.78 2.79
CA ARG A 157 18.88 16.84 1.31
C ARG A 157 20.32 16.59 0.90
N ASP A 158 21.25 17.30 1.54
CA ASP A 158 22.67 17.18 1.28
C ASP A 158 23.16 15.76 1.54
N ALA A 159 22.69 15.12 2.63
CA ALA A 159 23.01 13.73 2.96
C ALA A 159 22.34 12.68 2.04
N VAL A 160 21.25 13.01 1.33
CA VAL A 160 20.70 12.17 0.25
C VAL A 160 21.60 12.28 -0.99
N TRP A 161 21.88 13.49 -1.45
CA TRP A 161 22.66 13.73 -2.68
C TRP A 161 24.14 13.36 -2.55
N ASP A 162 24.74 13.54 -1.37
CA ASP A 162 26.07 13.00 -0.99
C ASP A 162 26.14 11.46 -1.14
N GLY A 163 24.99 10.76 -1.22
CA GLY A 163 24.89 9.35 -1.55
C GLY A 163 24.90 8.98 -3.04
N VAL A 164 24.39 9.84 -3.93
CA VAL A 164 24.21 9.55 -5.36
C VAL A 164 25.53 9.66 -6.12
N ARG A 165 25.79 8.73 -7.05
CA ARG A 165 27.03 8.69 -7.85
C ARG A 165 26.81 8.55 -9.34
N GLU A 166 27.55 9.35 -10.10
CA GLU A 166 27.90 9.15 -11.50
C GLU A 166 28.72 7.88 -11.71
N PRO A 167 28.65 7.24 -12.90
CA PRO A 167 29.36 6.00 -13.20
C PRO A 167 30.87 6.21 -13.40
N VAL A 168 31.65 5.87 -12.37
CA VAL A 168 33.13 5.86 -12.37
C VAL A 168 33.67 4.43 -12.26
N SER A 169 33.61 3.82 -11.07
CA SER A 169 34.01 2.43 -10.81
C SER A 169 33.58 2.03 -9.40
N TYR A 170 33.03 0.83 -9.22
CA TYR A 170 32.76 0.28 -7.88
C TYR A 170 34.02 0.18 -7.00
N ALA A 171 35.22 0.10 -7.58
CA ALA A 171 36.49 0.08 -6.84
C ALA A 171 37.02 1.48 -6.49
N ALA A 172 36.40 2.57 -6.95
CA ALA A 172 36.87 3.94 -6.74
C ALA A 172 36.08 4.73 -5.69
N TYR A 173 34.78 4.49 -5.53
CA TYR A 173 33.94 5.24 -4.57
C TYR A 173 34.32 4.98 -3.11
N HIS A 174 33.97 5.92 -2.22
CA HIS A 174 33.99 5.67 -0.77
C HIS A 174 32.64 5.13 -0.29
N TYR A 175 32.67 3.97 0.37
CA TYR A 175 31.49 3.37 1.01
C TYR A 175 31.54 3.58 2.51
N TYR A 176 30.40 3.84 3.14
CA TYR A 176 30.28 4.08 4.58
C TYR A 176 29.22 3.16 5.20
N SER A 177 29.45 2.70 6.44
CA SER A 177 28.43 1.95 7.20
C SER A 177 27.28 2.84 7.68
N LYS A 178 27.49 4.17 7.67
CA LYS A 178 26.58 5.25 8.10
C LYS A 178 26.14 5.11 9.56
N ALA A 179 25.19 4.22 9.84
CA ALA A 179 24.71 3.93 11.18
C ALA A 179 25.83 3.30 12.04
N PRO A 180 26.09 3.81 13.26
CA PRO A 180 27.09 3.24 14.17
C PRO A 180 26.83 1.77 14.49
N ARG A 181 27.93 1.08 14.78
CA ARG A 181 27.93 -0.24 15.42
C ARG A 181 28.51 -0.16 16.83
N LEU A 182 28.22 -1.16 17.63
CA LEU A 182 28.69 -1.27 19.00
C LEU A 182 29.97 -2.11 19.03
N HIS A 183 30.91 -1.69 19.87
CA HIS A 183 32.20 -2.33 20.06
C HIS A 183 32.58 -2.28 21.55
N VAL A 184 32.83 -3.43 22.16
CA VAL A 184 33.14 -3.58 23.59
C VAL A 184 34.53 -4.19 23.70
N THR A 185 35.44 -3.44 24.29
CA THR A 185 36.87 -3.75 24.31
C THR A 185 37.38 -3.87 25.75
N GLY A 186 38.62 -4.35 25.92
CA GLY A 186 39.32 -4.25 27.20
C GLY A 186 39.59 -2.80 27.66
N GLU A 187 39.47 -1.82 26.76
CA GLU A 187 39.56 -0.37 27.06
C GLU A 187 38.20 0.22 27.50
N GLY A 188 37.10 -0.54 27.34
CA GLY A 188 35.74 -0.09 27.58
C GLY A 188 34.83 -0.16 26.35
N PRO A 189 33.57 0.32 26.46
CA PRO A 189 32.59 0.35 25.39
C PRO A 189 32.75 1.59 24.49
N GLU A 190 32.57 1.40 23.19
CA GLU A 190 32.61 2.46 22.19
C GLU A 190 31.64 2.19 21.03
N LEU A 191 31.39 3.23 20.24
CA LEU A 191 30.75 3.12 18.94
C LEU A 191 31.80 3.16 17.83
N ILE A 192 31.54 2.44 16.74
CA ILE A 192 32.40 2.37 15.57
C ILE A 192 31.62 2.68 14.28
N ARG A 193 32.20 3.51 13.40
CA ARG A 193 31.73 3.74 12.02
C ARG A 193 32.82 3.29 11.06
N TYR A 194 32.46 2.51 10.05
CA TYR A 194 33.40 1.99 9.06
C TYR A 194 33.27 2.75 7.74
N ARG A 195 34.39 2.93 7.04
CA ARG A 195 34.41 3.28 5.61
C ARG A 195 35.36 2.38 4.83
N VAL A 196 35.11 2.17 3.55
CA VAL A 196 36.06 1.57 2.61
C VAL A 196 36.48 2.62 1.59
N VAL A 197 37.79 2.69 1.31
CA VAL A 197 38.43 3.66 0.40
C VAL A 197 39.48 2.95 -0.46
N ILE A 198 39.86 3.52 -1.61
CA ILE A 198 40.91 2.94 -2.46
C ILE A 198 42.33 3.16 -1.91
N SER A 199 42.58 4.24 -1.16
CA SER A 199 43.85 4.48 -0.43
C SER A 199 43.69 5.49 0.71
N GLU A 200 44.69 5.59 1.59
CA GLU A 200 44.70 6.47 2.78
C GLU A 200 44.27 7.92 2.51
N HIS A 201 44.74 8.47 1.40
CA HIS A 201 44.55 9.87 1.00
C HIS A 201 43.64 10.00 -0.23
N ALA A 202 42.84 8.97 -0.54
CA ALA A 202 41.86 9.04 -1.61
C ALA A 202 40.82 10.14 -1.33
N MET A 203 40.42 10.84 -2.38
CA MET A 203 39.20 11.64 -2.41
C MET A 203 38.06 10.74 -2.90
N ASP A 204 36.86 10.94 -2.38
CA ASP A 204 35.66 10.32 -2.94
C ASP A 204 35.36 10.95 -4.31
N VAL A 205 34.77 10.18 -5.23
CA VAL A 205 34.67 10.52 -6.66
C VAL A 205 33.26 10.31 -7.21
N GLY A 206 32.96 10.98 -8.33
CA GLY A 206 31.72 10.75 -9.08
C GLY A 206 30.46 11.26 -8.39
N PHE A 207 30.51 12.36 -7.63
CA PHE A 207 29.30 12.99 -7.10
C PHE A 207 28.40 13.49 -8.25
N HIS A 208 27.12 13.18 -8.19
CA HIS A 208 26.09 13.66 -9.14
C HIS A 208 25.67 15.10 -8.80
N ASP A 209 25.48 15.95 -9.81
CA ASP A 209 24.84 17.26 -9.64
C ASP A 209 23.31 17.08 -9.69
N PRO A 210 22.55 17.47 -8.64
CA PRO A 210 21.09 17.40 -8.63
C PRO A 210 20.39 18.18 -9.77
N HIS A 211 21.10 19.07 -10.47
CA HIS A 211 20.58 19.93 -11.54
C HIS A 211 19.30 20.70 -11.11
N GLY A 212 19.28 21.14 -9.86
CA GLY A 212 18.14 21.86 -9.24
C GLY A 212 17.00 20.97 -8.70
N ARG A 213 17.05 19.64 -8.86
CA ARG A 213 16.10 18.71 -8.22
C ARG A 213 16.26 18.76 -6.70
N ARG A 214 15.15 18.76 -5.95
CA ARG A 214 15.18 18.80 -4.47
C ARG A 214 15.58 17.46 -3.84
N PHE A 215 15.11 16.36 -4.42
CA PHE A 215 15.38 14.99 -4.04
C PHE A 215 15.54 14.13 -5.31
N PRO A 216 16.21 12.97 -5.23
CA PRO A 216 16.05 11.92 -6.23
C PRO A 216 14.58 11.48 -6.30
N PRO A 217 14.13 10.87 -7.41
CA PRO A 217 12.78 10.32 -7.53
C PRO A 217 12.43 9.30 -6.42
N ALA A 218 11.14 8.95 -6.33
CA ALA A 218 10.65 7.98 -5.36
C ALA A 218 10.48 6.62 -6.04
N PRO A 219 11.02 5.50 -5.50
CA PRO A 219 10.83 4.18 -6.07
C PRO A 219 9.34 3.88 -6.36
N PRO A 220 8.98 3.37 -7.55
CA PRO A 220 9.86 2.72 -8.53
C PRO A 220 10.71 3.66 -9.41
N ASP A 221 10.43 4.96 -9.43
CA ASP A 221 11.14 5.92 -10.27
C ASP A 221 12.61 6.06 -9.81
N SER A 222 13.52 6.23 -10.77
CA SER A 222 14.96 6.42 -10.53
C SER A 222 15.49 7.62 -11.33
N LEU A 223 16.76 7.99 -11.14
CA LEU A 223 17.41 8.95 -12.01
C LEU A 223 17.79 8.24 -13.32
N GLU A 224 17.42 8.82 -14.45
CA GLU A 224 17.74 8.29 -15.78
C GLU A 224 19.18 8.65 -16.16
N ARG A 225 19.79 7.83 -17.04
CA ARG A 225 21.05 8.18 -17.73
C ARG A 225 20.82 9.32 -18.74
N ASP A 226 21.88 10.02 -19.11
CA ASP A 226 21.83 10.91 -20.28
C ASP A 226 21.53 10.09 -21.55
N PRO A 227 20.48 10.41 -22.34
CA PRO A 227 20.18 9.73 -23.61
C PRO A 227 21.28 9.87 -24.67
N ALA A 228 22.22 10.79 -24.52
CA ALA A 228 23.39 10.94 -25.39
C ALA A 228 24.58 10.05 -24.97
N ASP A 229 24.50 9.37 -23.82
CA ASP A 229 25.54 8.43 -23.36
C ASP A 229 25.35 7.06 -24.01
N ASP A 230 26.37 6.55 -24.72
CA ASP A 230 26.35 5.27 -25.43
C ASP A 230 26.98 4.10 -24.65
N ARG A 231 27.44 4.34 -23.41
CA ARG A 231 28.17 3.33 -22.61
C ARG A 231 27.25 2.15 -22.23
N PRO A 232 27.75 0.90 -22.21
CA PRO A 232 26.91 -0.26 -21.95
C PRO A 232 26.29 -0.22 -20.54
N PRO A 233 25.00 -0.59 -20.36
CA PRO A 233 24.33 -0.64 -19.04
C PRO A 233 24.97 -1.52 -17.96
N SER A 234 26.04 -2.25 -18.29
CA SER A 234 26.85 -3.07 -17.38
C SER A 234 28.27 -2.54 -17.19
N LEU A 235 28.46 -1.22 -17.34
CA LEU A 235 29.76 -0.56 -17.32
C LEU A 235 30.58 -0.86 -16.04
N LEU A 236 29.96 -0.73 -14.86
CA LEU A 236 30.64 -0.94 -13.58
C LEU A 236 30.82 -2.43 -13.28
N TRP A 237 29.93 -3.30 -13.77
CA TRP A 237 30.13 -4.77 -13.75
C TRP A 237 31.35 -5.20 -14.55
N ASN A 238 31.50 -4.66 -15.76
CA ASN A 238 32.60 -5.01 -16.65
C ASN A 238 33.94 -4.45 -16.15
N ASP A 239 33.96 -3.25 -15.54
CA ASP A 239 35.12 -2.72 -14.81
C ASP A 239 35.60 -3.67 -13.69
N LEU A 240 34.70 -4.12 -12.81
CA LEU A 240 35.05 -5.10 -11.76
C LEU A 240 35.55 -6.42 -12.34
N ARG A 241 34.90 -6.94 -13.39
CA ARG A 241 35.32 -8.16 -14.10
C ARG A 241 36.73 -8.03 -14.68
N SER A 242 37.04 -6.90 -15.32
CA SER A 242 38.36 -6.65 -15.91
C SER A 242 39.44 -6.59 -14.84
N ARG A 243 39.23 -5.80 -13.76
CA ARG A 243 40.15 -5.71 -12.61
C ARG A 243 40.48 -7.07 -11.99
N VAL A 244 39.48 -7.95 -11.85
CA VAL A 244 39.71 -9.31 -11.33
C VAL A 244 40.51 -10.17 -12.32
N ALA A 245 40.20 -10.10 -13.62
CA ALA A 245 40.94 -10.83 -14.66
C ALA A 245 42.39 -10.35 -14.83
N GLU A 246 42.67 -9.07 -14.58
CA GLU A 246 43.98 -8.42 -14.71
C GLU A 246 44.91 -8.65 -13.50
N GLY A 247 44.46 -9.38 -12.46
CA GLY A 247 45.25 -9.73 -11.28
C GLY A 247 44.65 -9.30 -9.94
N GLY A 248 43.46 -8.70 -9.94
CA GLY A 248 42.74 -8.27 -8.75
C GLY A 248 42.92 -6.79 -8.39
N PHE A 249 42.26 -6.37 -7.32
CA PHE A 249 42.34 -5.00 -6.82
C PHE A 249 42.35 -4.95 -5.29
N THR A 250 42.85 -3.84 -4.73
CA THR A 250 43.01 -3.64 -3.28
C THR A 250 42.27 -2.39 -2.82
N LEU A 251 41.58 -2.49 -1.68
CA LEU A 251 40.93 -1.38 -0.96
C LEU A 251 41.39 -1.37 0.51
N LEU A 252 41.12 -0.29 1.25
CA LEU A 252 41.37 -0.19 2.69
C LEU A 252 40.05 -0.07 3.45
N LEU A 253 39.84 -0.94 4.45
CA LEU A 253 38.82 -0.76 5.48
C LEU A 253 39.37 0.17 6.56
N GLN A 254 38.65 1.25 6.85
CA GLN A 254 39.01 2.22 7.87
C GLN A 254 37.87 2.40 8.88
N ALA A 255 38.18 2.84 10.09
CA ALA A 255 37.20 3.07 11.16
C ALA A 255 37.39 4.41 11.88
N GLN A 256 36.28 5.05 12.26
CA GLN A 256 36.23 6.02 13.37
C GLN A 256 35.81 5.27 14.64
N ARG A 257 36.47 5.53 15.77
CA ARG A 257 36.13 5.04 17.11
C ARG A 257 35.60 6.20 17.95
N HIS A 258 34.46 6.04 18.62
CA HIS A 258 33.87 7.03 19.53
C HIS A 258 33.56 6.37 20.88
N PRO A 259 34.41 6.53 21.91
CA PRO A 259 34.15 6.00 23.25
C PRO A 259 32.78 6.42 23.79
N LEU A 260 32.13 5.53 24.53
CA LEU A 260 30.91 5.83 25.28
C LEU A 260 31.29 6.27 26.70
N GLY A 261 30.49 7.16 27.30
CA GLY A 261 30.74 7.70 28.63
C GLY A 261 29.50 7.62 29.54
N ASP A 262 29.57 8.28 30.70
CA ASP A 262 28.47 8.27 31.68
C ASP A 262 27.25 9.11 31.26
N ASP A 263 27.40 9.98 30.26
CA ASP A 263 26.35 10.86 29.73
C ASP A 263 25.48 10.14 28.69
N ALA A 264 24.25 9.83 29.08
CA ALA A 264 23.28 9.11 28.25
C ALA A 264 22.77 9.91 27.04
N ASP A 265 22.79 11.25 27.08
CA ASP A 265 22.38 12.09 25.94
C ASP A 265 23.52 12.28 24.94
N ALA A 266 24.75 12.43 25.41
CA ALA A 266 25.93 12.36 24.55
C ALA A 266 26.04 11.00 23.85
N ASN A 267 25.79 9.91 24.57
CA ASN A 267 25.76 8.56 23.99
C ASN A 267 24.63 8.38 22.95
N ARG A 268 23.41 8.88 23.22
CA ARG A 268 22.30 8.90 22.26
C ARG A 268 22.63 9.73 21.02
N SER A 269 23.25 10.90 21.19
CA SER A 269 23.67 11.76 20.08
C SER A 269 24.76 11.10 19.23
N ALA A 270 25.70 10.36 19.84
CA ALA A 270 26.72 9.62 19.10
C ALA A 270 26.15 8.46 18.25
N LEU A 271 25.00 7.89 18.65
CA LEU A 271 24.27 6.88 17.87
C LEU A 271 23.57 7.46 16.61
N ASP A 272 23.37 8.77 16.53
CA ASP A 272 22.66 9.41 15.42
C ASP A 272 23.42 9.29 14.09
N ALA A 273 22.89 8.47 13.19
CA ALA A 273 23.46 8.20 11.87
C ALA A 273 23.47 9.42 10.94
N SER A 274 22.68 10.45 11.23
CA SER A 274 22.61 11.71 10.48
C SER A 274 23.56 12.80 10.99
N LEU A 275 24.09 12.65 12.21
CA LEU A 275 25.07 13.58 12.75
C LEU A 275 26.52 13.13 12.45
N PRO A 276 27.41 14.05 12.01
CA PRO A 276 28.82 13.74 11.81
C PRO A 276 29.59 13.75 13.13
N TRP A 277 30.36 12.68 13.37
CA TRP A 277 31.38 12.69 14.42
C TRP A 277 32.53 13.63 14.03
N LEU A 278 32.90 14.54 14.93
CA LEU A 278 33.91 15.60 14.73
C LEU A 278 35.26 15.01 14.22
N PRO A 279 35.67 15.24 12.96
CA PRO A 279 36.79 14.50 12.36
C PRO A 279 38.15 14.73 13.03
N HIS A 280 38.35 15.90 13.66
CA HIS A 280 39.57 16.22 14.40
C HIS A 280 39.69 15.46 15.74
N ARG A 281 38.58 14.98 16.30
CA ARG A 281 38.51 14.19 17.54
C ARG A 281 38.38 12.69 17.24
N TYR A 282 37.66 12.37 16.17
CA TYR A 282 37.35 11.00 15.74
C TYR A 282 37.78 10.83 14.27
N ALA A 283 39.08 10.74 14.03
CA ALA A 283 39.62 10.54 12.68
C ALA A 283 39.38 9.09 12.20
N TYR A 284 39.16 8.91 10.89
CA TYR A 284 39.25 7.58 10.27
C TYR A 284 40.70 7.10 10.31
N ARG A 285 40.91 5.83 10.66
CA ARG A 285 42.21 5.15 10.61
C ARG A 285 42.06 3.80 9.92
N THR A 286 43.05 3.37 9.14
CA THR A 286 43.05 2.04 8.52
C THR A 286 43.06 0.95 9.58
N LEU A 287 42.14 0.00 9.38
CA LEU A 287 41.87 -1.15 10.23
C LEU A 287 42.27 -2.45 9.52
N ALA A 288 42.06 -2.53 8.20
CA ALA A 288 42.44 -3.69 7.39
C ALA A 288 42.68 -3.34 5.92
N THR A 289 43.45 -4.19 5.23
CA THR A 289 43.57 -4.21 3.77
C THR A 289 42.60 -5.25 3.19
N LEU A 290 41.88 -4.91 2.13
CA LEU A 290 40.98 -5.80 1.39
C LEU A 290 41.59 -6.13 0.03
N ARG A 291 41.74 -7.40 -0.33
CA ARG A 291 42.35 -7.86 -1.58
C ARG A 291 41.38 -8.76 -2.33
N PHE A 292 40.83 -8.30 -3.46
CA PHE A 292 39.87 -9.07 -4.27
C PHE A 292 40.56 -9.68 -5.50
N HIS A 293 40.42 -11.00 -5.67
CA HIS A 293 41.17 -11.79 -6.65
C HIS A 293 40.31 -12.81 -7.41
N GLY A 294 38.99 -12.81 -7.21
CA GLY A 294 38.06 -13.69 -7.93
C GLY A 294 36.66 -13.11 -8.01
N LEU A 295 35.91 -13.54 -9.02
CA LEU A 295 34.46 -13.33 -9.06
C LEU A 295 33.77 -14.43 -8.24
N LEU A 296 32.58 -14.14 -7.72
CA LEU A 296 31.61 -15.15 -7.32
C LEU A 296 30.72 -15.50 -8.51
N ASP A 297 30.15 -16.71 -8.51
CA ASP A 297 29.04 -17.02 -9.40
C ASP A 297 27.77 -16.26 -8.97
N GLY A 298 26.86 -16.02 -9.91
CA GLY A 298 25.65 -15.24 -9.66
C GLY A 298 24.66 -15.88 -8.69
N VAL A 299 24.66 -17.22 -8.57
CA VAL A 299 23.74 -17.93 -7.68
C VAL A 299 24.18 -17.76 -6.23
N THR A 300 25.46 -18.01 -5.94
CA THR A 300 26.05 -17.74 -4.62
C THR A 300 25.89 -16.27 -4.26
N ALA A 301 26.21 -15.34 -5.17
CA ALA A 301 26.13 -13.90 -4.92
C ALA A 301 24.72 -13.43 -4.52
N GLU A 302 23.67 -13.97 -5.15
CA GLU A 302 22.28 -13.63 -4.77
C GLU A 302 21.75 -14.36 -3.55
N GLN A 303 22.35 -15.48 -3.16
CA GLN A 303 21.98 -16.19 -1.92
C GLN A 303 22.58 -15.55 -0.65
N LEU A 304 23.57 -14.66 -0.74
CA LEU A 304 24.18 -14.06 0.47
C LEU A 304 23.21 -13.18 1.28
N LEU A 305 23.03 -13.52 2.56
CA LEU A 305 22.44 -12.67 3.60
C LEU A 305 23.55 -11.86 4.28
N PHE A 306 23.38 -10.53 4.35
CA PHE A 306 24.29 -9.61 5.05
C PHE A 306 23.56 -9.00 6.26
N ASP A 307 23.35 -9.80 7.29
CA ASP A 307 22.58 -9.46 8.50
C ASP A 307 23.45 -8.59 9.45
N PRO A 308 23.07 -7.33 9.76
CA PRO A 308 23.90 -6.46 10.56
C PRO A 308 24.08 -6.90 12.02
N ALA A 309 23.28 -7.84 12.52
CA ALA A 309 23.48 -8.46 13.83
C ALA A 309 24.50 -9.61 13.82
N VAL A 310 24.93 -10.10 12.64
CA VAL A 310 26.02 -11.09 12.52
C VAL A 310 27.35 -10.42 12.86
N ALA A 311 27.82 -10.69 14.08
CA ALA A 311 29.07 -10.26 14.67
C ALA A 311 29.50 -11.23 15.79
N PRO A 312 30.80 -11.32 16.13
CA PRO A 312 31.28 -12.09 17.28
C PRO A 312 31.03 -11.35 18.60
N GLU A 313 31.18 -12.04 19.74
CA GLU A 313 31.13 -11.38 21.06
C GLU A 313 32.10 -10.19 21.14
N GLY A 314 31.61 -9.08 21.69
CA GLY A 314 32.30 -7.78 21.75
C GLY A 314 32.03 -6.86 20.54
N LEU A 315 31.46 -7.37 19.44
CA LEU A 315 30.99 -6.57 18.31
C LEU A 315 29.47 -6.75 18.12
N GLY A 316 28.79 -5.73 17.58
CA GLY A 316 27.36 -5.87 17.28
C GLY A 316 26.68 -4.56 16.91
N ILE A 317 25.38 -4.47 17.23
CA ILE A 317 24.55 -3.30 17.01
C ILE A 317 23.97 -2.79 18.34
N ALA A 318 23.64 -1.50 18.39
CA ALA A 318 22.84 -0.94 19.46
C ALA A 318 21.36 -1.29 19.28
N LEU A 319 20.63 -1.44 20.39
CA LEU A 319 19.22 -1.81 20.41
C LEU A 319 18.33 -0.63 20.85
N ALA A 320 17.33 -0.33 20.03
CA ALA A 320 16.23 0.62 20.34
C ALA A 320 15.01 -0.09 20.94
N ARG A 321 14.12 0.63 21.65
CA ARG A 321 12.76 0.12 22.00
C ARG A 321 11.72 0.65 21.03
N THR A 322 11.81 1.95 20.74
CA THR A 322 10.93 2.72 19.87
C THR A 322 11.54 2.87 18.47
N PRO A 323 10.74 3.15 17.42
CA PRO A 323 11.26 3.47 16.09
C PRO A 323 11.81 4.92 15.96
N TYR A 324 11.86 5.65 17.07
CA TYR A 324 12.32 7.05 17.19
C TYR A 324 13.72 7.19 17.79
N GLU A 325 14.22 6.16 18.47
CA GLU A 325 15.60 6.13 18.97
C GLU A 325 16.62 5.99 17.81
N PRO A 326 17.77 6.70 17.85
CA PRO A 326 18.82 6.58 16.83
C PRO A 326 19.33 5.15 16.56
N ALA A 327 19.36 4.28 17.58
CA ALA A 327 19.74 2.87 17.43
C ALA A 327 18.81 2.06 16.51
N SER A 328 17.58 2.53 16.27
CA SER A 328 16.55 1.81 15.52
C SER A 328 16.92 1.48 14.07
N ILE A 329 17.86 2.19 13.45
CA ILE A 329 18.26 1.94 12.04
C ILE A 329 18.85 0.53 11.85
N ASN A 330 19.93 0.18 12.53
CA ASN A 330 20.54 -1.14 12.38
C ASN A 330 19.68 -2.24 13.03
N HIS A 331 18.90 -1.89 14.06
CA HIS A 331 17.95 -2.78 14.72
C HIS A 331 16.82 -3.23 13.76
N LEU A 332 16.16 -2.29 13.07
CA LEU A 332 15.17 -2.57 12.03
C LEU A 332 15.74 -3.49 10.94
N ARG A 333 16.99 -3.23 10.53
CA ARG A 333 17.62 -3.96 9.44
C ARG A 333 17.90 -5.42 9.81
N ALA A 334 18.35 -5.72 11.02
CA ALA A 334 18.44 -7.10 11.51
C ALA A 334 17.08 -7.82 11.45
N LEU A 335 16.03 -7.15 11.97
CA LEU A 335 14.67 -7.69 12.04
C LEU A 335 13.97 -7.90 10.68
N VAL A 336 14.34 -7.13 9.66
CA VAL A 336 13.75 -7.24 8.31
C VAL A 336 14.59 -8.10 7.37
N TYR A 337 15.92 -8.11 7.49
CA TYR A 337 16.81 -8.72 6.48
C TYR A 337 16.75 -10.26 6.48
N GLY A 338 16.65 -10.91 7.65
CA GLY A 338 16.49 -12.37 7.74
C GLY A 338 15.20 -12.85 7.05
N PRO A 339 14.01 -12.40 7.48
CA PRO A 339 12.74 -12.76 6.83
C PRO A 339 12.67 -12.39 5.34
N ALA A 340 13.29 -11.28 4.92
CA ALA A 340 13.38 -10.90 3.51
C ALA A 340 14.40 -11.72 2.69
N HIS A 341 15.32 -12.45 3.34
CA HIS A 341 16.18 -13.44 2.69
C HIS A 341 15.48 -14.79 2.59
N GLU A 342 14.97 -15.35 3.70
CA GLU A 342 14.23 -16.62 3.72
C GLU A 342 13.08 -16.63 2.70
N ALA A 343 12.34 -15.51 2.62
CA ALA A 343 11.26 -15.33 1.67
C ALA A 343 11.70 -15.45 0.20
N ARG A 344 12.94 -15.07 -0.14
CA ARG A 344 13.51 -15.12 -1.50
C ARG A 344 14.21 -16.44 -1.80
N SER A 345 15.03 -16.94 -0.88
CA SER A 345 15.89 -18.10 -1.13
C SER A 345 15.11 -19.42 -1.12
N GLY A 346 13.95 -19.47 -0.46
CA GLY A 346 13.21 -20.71 -0.19
C GLY A 346 13.92 -21.63 0.83
N LEU A 347 15.15 -21.28 1.22
CA LEU A 347 15.90 -21.90 2.28
C LEU A 347 15.43 -21.30 3.60
N THR A 348 14.94 -22.15 4.51
CA THR A 348 14.97 -21.81 5.93
C THR A 348 16.43 -21.76 6.35
N ASP A 349 16.91 -20.58 6.76
CA ASP A 349 18.27 -20.44 7.32
C ASP A 349 18.45 -21.46 8.46
N GLY A 350 19.63 -22.08 8.54
CA GLY A 350 19.93 -23.24 9.40
C GLY A 350 19.89 -22.96 10.90
N ARG A 351 19.53 -21.73 11.29
CA ARG A 351 19.15 -21.35 12.66
C ARG A 351 18.11 -22.35 13.17
N PRO A 352 18.16 -22.76 14.45
CA PRO A 352 17.01 -23.43 15.04
C PRO A 352 15.81 -22.51 14.87
N ARG A 353 14.65 -23.05 14.45
CA ARG A 353 13.39 -22.29 14.50
C ARG A 353 13.22 -21.84 15.94
N HIS A 354 13.38 -20.54 16.20
CA HIS A 354 12.89 -19.96 17.44
C HIS A 354 11.39 -20.23 17.46
N THR A 355 10.97 -21.06 18.42
CA THR A 355 9.56 -21.40 18.69
C THR A 355 8.74 -20.11 18.59
N PRO A 356 7.70 -20.07 17.73
CA PRO A 356 7.10 -18.83 17.22
C PRO A 356 6.84 -17.86 18.36
N VAL A 357 7.58 -16.74 18.34
CA VAL A 357 8.16 -16.09 19.54
C VAL A 357 7.30 -16.31 20.78
N THR A 358 7.68 -17.32 21.56
CA THR A 358 7.24 -17.40 22.96
C THR A 358 7.91 -16.24 23.68
N VAL A 359 7.24 -15.08 23.63
CA VAL A 359 7.26 -14.09 24.69
C VAL A 359 7.23 -14.91 25.97
N ARG A 360 8.32 -14.86 26.74
CA ARG A 360 8.45 -15.70 27.93
C ARG A 360 7.29 -15.31 28.84
N GLU A 361 6.31 -16.21 28.97
CA GLU A 361 5.07 -15.92 29.65
C GLU A 361 5.37 -15.29 31.02
N PRO A 362 4.75 -14.14 31.36
CA PRO A 362 4.89 -13.59 32.71
C PRO A 362 4.43 -14.66 33.69
N ALA A 363 5.36 -15.11 34.55
CA ALA A 363 5.31 -16.40 35.22
C ALA A 363 3.92 -16.68 35.84
N ALA A 364 3.16 -17.54 35.13
CA ALA A 364 1.73 -17.79 35.22
C ALA A 364 0.88 -16.95 36.20
N GLU A 365 0.80 -15.63 35.98
CA GLU A 365 -0.15 -14.72 36.65
C GLU A 365 -0.90 -13.84 35.64
N GLY A 366 -1.45 -14.43 34.57
CA GLY A 366 -2.25 -13.67 33.60
C GLY A 366 -2.52 -14.29 32.22
N ALA A 367 -2.39 -15.61 32.04
CA ALA A 367 -2.83 -16.23 30.79
C ALA A 367 -4.35 -16.09 30.63
N GLN A 368 -4.81 -15.47 29.53
CA GLN A 368 -6.24 -15.39 29.22
C GLN A 368 -6.70 -16.76 28.69
N GLU A 369 -7.68 -17.36 29.35
CA GLU A 369 -8.10 -18.74 29.07
C GLU A 369 -8.68 -18.91 27.66
N ARG A 370 -8.56 -20.15 27.13
CA ARG A 370 -8.99 -20.51 25.78
C ARG A 370 -10.52 -20.51 25.66
N ARG A 371 -11.09 -19.33 25.40
CA ARG A 371 -12.53 -19.13 25.25
C ARG A 371 -13.14 -19.89 24.06
N THR A 372 -14.42 -20.21 24.21
CA THR A 372 -15.37 -20.67 23.21
C THR A 372 -16.29 -19.51 22.82
N VAL A 373 -16.44 -19.23 21.53
CA VAL A 373 -17.26 -18.13 21.01
C VAL A 373 -18.37 -18.66 20.12
N CYS A 374 -19.63 -18.31 20.41
CA CYS A 374 -20.75 -18.59 19.51
C CYS A 374 -20.96 -17.40 18.56
N VAL A 375 -20.84 -17.63 17.26
CA VAL A 375 -21.02 -16.62 16.21
C VAL A 375 -22.39 -16.82 15.56
N VAL A 376 -23.23 -15.78 15.53
CA VAL A 376 -24.55 -15.81 14.89
C VAL A 376 -24.46 -15.11 13.53
N GLY A 377 -24.75 -15.87 12.47
CA GLY A 377 -24.64 -15.51 11.06
C GLY A 377 -23.33 -16.00 10.42
N ALA A 378 -23.43 -16.72 9.31
CA ALA A 378 -22.31 -17.14 8.45
C ALA A 378 -22.17 -16.26 7.20
N GLY A 379 -22.52 -14.97 7.33
CA GLY A 379 -22.16 -13.93 6.37
C GLY A 379 -20.67 -13.57 6.41
N PRO A 380 -20.21 -12.65 5.53
CA PRO A 380 -18.80 -12.25 5.43
C PRO A 380 -18.14 -11.94 6.78
N SER A 381 -18.80 -11.12 7.60
CA SER A 381 -18.28 -10.64 8.89
C SER A 381 -18.19 -11.75 9.94
N GLY A 382 -19.17 -12.67 9.98
CA GLY A 382 -19.17 -13.81 10.89
C GLY A 382 -18.12 -14.85 10.53
N LEU A 383 -18.02 -15.21 9.25
CA LEU A 383 -16.99 -16.13 8.76
C LEU A 383 -15.57 -15.55 8.90
N THR A 384 -15.37 -14.25 8.64
CA THR A 384 -14.10 -13.59 8.95
C THR A 384 -13.78 -13.64 10.44
N ALA A 385 -14.70 -13.20 11.31
CA ALA A 385 -14.44 -13.18 12.75
C ALA A 385 -14.15 -14.58 13.31
N ALA A 386 -14.90 -15.60 12.88
CA ALA A 386 -14.65 -16.99 13.23
C ALA A 386 -13.23 -17.44 12.84
N ARG A 387 -12.79 -17.13 11.61
CA ARG A 387 -11.46 -17.50 11.12
C ARG A 387 -10.34 -16.81 11.90
N GLU A 388 -10.50 -15.54 12.26
CA GLU A 388 -9.48 -14.85 13.07
C GLU A 388 -9.51 -15.31 14.54
N LEU A 389 -10.68 -15.67 15.10
CA LEU A 389 -10.80 -16.26 16.45
C LEU A 389 -10.13 -17.65 16.55
N GLU A 390 -10.36 -18.53 15.58
CA GLU A 390 -9.67 -19.84 15.53
C GLU A 390 -8.16 -19.68 15.32
N ARG A 391 -7.71 -18.66 14.56
CA ARG A 391 -6.28 -18.32 14.41
C ARG A 391 -5.65 -17.79 15.71
N LEU A 392 -6.43 -17.23 16.63
CA LEU A 392 -6.01 -16.93 18.02
C LEU A 392 -6.11 -18.14 18.95
N GLY A 393 -6.55 -19.30 18.47
CA GLY A 393 -6.65 -20.55 19.23
C GLY A 393 -7.97 -20.74 20.00
N HIS A 394 -8.91 -19.81 19.91
CA HIS A 394 -10.24 -19.97 20.49
C HIS A 394 -10.99 -21.15 19.86
N ARG A 395 -11.99 -21.68 20.58
CA ARG A 395 -13.00 -22.54 19.96
C ARG A 395 -14.09 -21.64 19.39
N VAL A 396 -14.58 -21.93 18.20
CA VAL A 396 -15.70 -21.19 17.61
C VAL A 396 -16.82 -22.16 17.25
N VAL A 397 -18.07 -21.69 17.30
CA VAL A 397 -19.24 -22.35 16.71
C VAL A 397 -19.99 -21.30 15.91
N VAL A 398 -20.12 -21.48 14.59
CA VAL A 398 -20.86 -20.56 13.71
C VAL A 398 -22.24 -21.14 13.41
N LEU A 399 -23.28 -20.37 13.71
CA LEU A 399 -24.68 -20.76 13.50
C LEU A 399 -25.32 -19.89 12.42
N GLU A 400 -25.85 -20.53 11.38
CA GLU A 400 -26.55 -19.91 10.26
C GLU A 400 -27.94 -20.54 10.09
N SER A 401 -28.93 -19.69 9.85
CA SER A 401 -30.34 -20.05 9.70
C SER A 401 -30.72 -20.51 8.29
N ALA A 402 -30.02 -20.01 7.26
CA ALA A 402 -30.14 -20.50 5.89
C ALA A 402 -29.40 -21.83 5.70
N ASP A 403 -29.77 -22.60 4.67
CA ASP A 403 -29.09 -23.87 4.31
C ASP A 403 -27.67 -23.66 3.77
N GLU A 404 -27.38 -22.46 3.26
CA GLU A 404 -26.07 -22.04 2.76
C GLU A 404 -25.50 -20.83 3.52
N VAL A 405 -24.17 -20.74 3.56
CA VAL A 405 -23.42 -19.61 4.11
C VAL A 405 -23.36 -18.42 3.13
N ALA A 406 -22.50 -17.42 3.39
CA ALA A 406 -22.22 -16.23 2.56
C ALA A 406 -23.26 -15.09 2.62
N GLY A 407 -24.50 -15.35 3.06
CA GLY A 407 -25.53 -14.33 3.24
C GLY A 407 -25.77 -13.49 1.97
N LYS A 408 -25.62 -12.16 2.07
CA LYS A 408 -25.77 -11.20 0.95
C LYS A 408 -24.71 -11.33 -0.18
N SER A 409 -23.78 -12.26 -0.05
CA SER A 409 -22.82 -12.67 -1.10
C SER A 409 -23.28 -13.91 -1.87
N ALA A 410 -24.58 -14.22 -1.85
CA ALA A 410 -25.16 -15.40 -2.50
C ALA A 410 -25.03 -15.41 -4.03
N SER A 411 -24.96 -16.61 -4.62
CA SER A 411 -24.84 -16.83 -6.06
C SER A 411 -25.70 -18.01 -6.52
N VAL A 412 -26.47 -17.85 -7.59
CA VAL A 412 -27.25 -18.91 -8.26
C VAL A 412 -26.52 -19.43 -9.51
N ARG A 413 -26.78 -20.67 -9.91
CA ARG A 413 -26.32 -21.24 -11.18
C ARG A 413 -27.48 -21.42 -12.15
N ILE A 414 -27.37 -20.82 -13.34
CA ILE A 414 -28.36 -20.82 -14.42
C ILE A 414 -27.61 -21.12 -15.71
N ASP A 415 -28.12 -22.05 -16.53
CA ASP A 415 -27.53 -22.46 -17.82
C ASP A 415 -26.02 -22.77 -17.75
N GLY A 416 -25.57 -23.32 -16.62
CA GLY A 416 -24.16 -23.62 -16.32
C GLY A 416 -23.33 -22.43 -15.83
N ARG A 417 -23.76 -21.19 -16.08
CA ARG A 417 -23.10 -19.96 -15.61
C ARG A 417 -23.57 -19.53 -14.21
N VAL A 418 -22.83 -18.64 -13.56
CA VAL A 418 -23.10 -18.23 -12.16
C VAL A 418 -23.44 -16.74 -12.09
N TYR A 419 -24.57 -16.44 -11.46
CA TYR A 419 -25.10 -15.09 -11.29
C TYR A 419 -25.13 -14.76 -9.80
N ASP A 420 -24.50 -13.65 -9.44
CA ASP A 420 -24.46 -13.19 -8.04
C ASP A 420 -25.73 -12.39 -7.74
N LEU A 421 -26.33 -12.65 -6.58
CA LEU A 421 -27.66 -12.16 -6.18
C LEU A 421 -27.60 -10.88 -5.32
N GLY A 422 -26.40 -10.38 -5.03
CA GLY A 422 -26.16 -9.24 -4.16
C GLY A 422 -24.79 -8.60 -4.45
N ALA A 423 -23.85 -8.71 -3.50
CA ALA A 423 -22.50 -8.19 -3.70
C ALA A 423 -21.75 -8.99 -4.78
N HIS A 424 -21.29 -8.31 -5.85
CA HIS A 424 -20.74 -8.97 -7.04
C HIS A 424 -19.62 -8.21 -7.80
N ILE A 425 -19.32 -6.97 -7.43
CA ILE A 425 -18.27 -6.14 -8.04
C ILE A 425 -17.31 -5.65 -6.95
N CYS A 426 -16.02 -5.97 -7.12
CA CYS A 426 -14.91 -5.37 -6.40
C CYS A 426 -14.16 -4.37 -7.28
N THR A 427 -13.51 -3.40 -6.63
CA THR A 427 -12.49 -2.54 -7.23
C THR A 427 -11.12 -2.89 -6.68
N THR A 428 -10.05 -2.34 -7.26
CA THR A 428 -8.66 -2.56 -6.81
C THR A 428 -8.33 -1.99 -5.42
N ARG A 429 -9.32 -1.45 -4.69
CA ARG A 429 -9.26 -1.09 -3.26
C ARG A 429 -9.82 -2.17 -2.32
N TYR A 430 -10.42 -3.25 -2.82
CA TYR A 430 -10.86 -4.41 -2.04
C TYR A 430 -9.66 -5.29 -1.64
N THR A 431 -8.78 -4.73 -0.81
CA THR A 431 -7.50 -5.32 -0.37
C THR A 431 -7.65 -6.46 0.63
N GLU A 432 -8.58 -6.36 1.57
CA GLU A 432 -8.87 -7.39 2.58
C GLU A 432 -9.50 -8.62 1.90
N LEU A 433 -10.47 -8.41 1.00
CA LEU A 433 -11.05 -9.48 0.20
C LEU A 433 -10.02 -10.11 -0.75
N LEU A 434 -9.17 -9.32 -1.42
CA LEU A 434 -8.17 -9.87 -2.34
C LEU A 434 -7.08 -10.65 -1.58
N SER A 435 -6.70 -10.24 -0.36
CA SER A 435 -5.85 -11.04 0.53
C SER A 435 -6.52 -12.36 0.87
N LEU A 436 -7.79 -12.33 1.31
CA LEU A 436 -8.53 -13.53 1.70
C LEU A 436 -8.70 -14.51 0.53
N ALA A 437 -9.00 -14.02 -0.67
CA ALA A 437 -9.10 -14.85 -1.87
C ALA A 437 -7.75 -15.48 -2.24
N CYS A 438 -6.65 -14.73 -2.15
CA CYS A 438 -5.29 -15.20 -2.37
C CYS A 438 -4.84 -16.24 -1.33
N GLU A 439 -5.12 -16.00 -0.03
CA GLU A 439 -4.87 -16.94 1.07
C GLU A 439 -5.55 -18.30 0.86
N LEU A 440 -6.70 -18.33 0.19
CA LEU A 440 -7.56 -19.50 0.05
C LEU A 440 -7.44 -20.23 -1.30
N GLY A 441 -6.68 -19.68 -2.26
CA GLY A 441 -6.60 -20.19 -3.64
C GLY A 441 -7.85 -19.92 -4.48
N VAL A 442 -8.62 -18.87 -4.15
CA VAL A 442 -9.86 -18.51 -4.84
C VAL A 442 -9.56 -17.50 -5.96
N GLU A 443 -9.56 -17.99 -7.19
CA GLU A 443 -9.37 -17.16 -8.39
C GLU A 443 -10.40 -16.01 -8.50
N THR A 444 -9.93 -14.85 -8.98
CA THR A 444 -10.72 -13.69 -9.39
C THR A 444 -10.75 -13.58 -10.92
N GLU A 445 -11.78 -12.95 -11.48
CA GLU A 445 -11.89 -12.62 -12.91
C GLU A 445 -12.26 -11.13 -13.09
N PRO A 446 -11.89 -10.48 -14.21
CA PRO A 446 -12.44 -9.17 -14.57
C PRO A 446 -13.97 -9.22 -14.67
N THR A 447 -14.64 -8.10 -14.36
CA THR A 447 -16.10 -7.96 -14.59
C THR A 447 -16.38 -6.91 -15.68
N THR A 448 -17.61 -6.87 -16.16
CA THR A 448 -18.02 -6.00 -17.27
C THR A 448 -17.86 -4.51 -16.93
N PRO A 449 -17.72 -3.62 -17.93
CA PRO A 449 -17.76 -2.18 -17.72
C PRO A 449 -19.08 -1.71 -17.06
N ALA A 450 -19.02 -0.53 -16.43
CA ALA A 450 -20.14 0.07 -15.71
C ALA A 450 -20.57 1.40 -16.37
N PHE A 451 -21.88 1.55 -16.58
CA PHE A 451 -22.48 2.62 -17.37
C PHE A 451 -23.65 3.28 -16.64
N VAL A 452 -23.90 4.55 -16.93
CA VAL A 452 -25.14 5.27 -16.62
C VAL A 452 -25.98 5.34 -17.89
N TYR A 453 -27.28 5.07 -17.77
CA TYR A 453 -28.22 5.12 -18.89
C TYR A 453 -29.11 6.37 -18.79
N ASP A 454 -29.00 7.26 -19.78
CA ASP A 454 -29.90 8.39 -19.98
C ASP A 454 -31.17 7.89 -20.67
N ILE A 455 -32.24 7.65 -19.88
CA ILE A 455 -33.51 7.15 -20.40
C ILE A 455 -34.18 8.16 -21.36
N PRO A 456 -34.31 9.47 -21.04
CA PRO A 456 -34.82 10.47 -21.98
C PRO A 456 -34.15 10.49 -23.37
N ASN A 457 -32.83 10.36 -23.44
CA ASN A 457 -32.07 10.45 -24.70
C ASN A 457 -31.70 9.07 -25.30
N CYS A 458 -32.05 7.96 -24.61
CA CYS A 458 -31.63 6.59 -24.95
C CYS A 458 -30.11 6.44 -25.13
N HIS A 459 -29.34 7.18 -24.32
CA HIS A 459 -27.88 7.27 -24.41
C HIS A 459 -27.19 6.50 -23.27
N VAL A 460 -25.99 5.98 -23.52
CA VAL A 460 -25.22 5.16 -22.56
C VAL A 460 -23.86 5.80 -22.36
N GLU A 461 -23.59 6.25 -21.14
CA GLU A 461 -22.35 6.93 -20.79
C GLU A 461 -21.54 6.13 -19.76
N PRO A 462 -20.20 6.17 -19.81
CA PRO A 462 -19.37 5.64 -18.72
C PRO A 462 -19.68 6.36 -17.40
N MET A 463 -19.51 5.68 -16.26
CA MET A 463 -19.66 6.35 -14.96
C MET A 463 -18.73 7.59 -14.86
N PRO A 464 -19.25 8.79 -14.54
CA PRO A 464 -18.44 10.00 -14.43
C PRO A 464 -17.48 9.95 -13.25
N LEU A 465 -16.30 10.55 -13.42
CA LEU A 465 -15.31 10.71 -12.35
C LEU A 465 -15.47 12.07 -11.64
N PRO A 466 -15.22 12.16 -10.32
CA PRO A 466 -15.24 13.46 -9.64
C PRO A 466 -14.13 14.40 -10.14
N PRO A 467 -14.36 15.72 -10.22
CA PRO A 467 -13.34 16.66 -10.67
C PRO A 467 -12.10 16.71 -9.74
N PRO A 468 -10.86 16.87 -10.25
CA PRO A 468 -9.63 16.87 -9.46
C PRO A 468 -9.58 17.93 -8.35
N GLU A 469 -10.20 19.09 -8.57
CA GLU A 469 -10.34 20.18 -7.61
C GLU A 469 -11.33 19.85 -6.49
N VAL A 470 -12.42 19.13 -6.80
CA VAL A 470 -13.38 18.62 -5.81
C VAL A 470 -12.73 17.53 -4.95
N ILE A 471 -11.96 16.63 -5.57
CA ILE A 471 -11.15 15.61 -4.88
C ILE A 471 -10.11 16.28 -3.96
N SER A 472 -9.39 17.28 -4.45
CA SER A 472 -8.37 17.98 -3.67
C SER A 472 -8.96 18.75 -2.48
N ARG A 473 -10.12 19.41 -2.67
CA ARG A 473 -10.88 20.05 -1.59
C ARG A 473 -11.38 19.03 -0.56
N TYR A 474 -11.89 17.89 -1.03
CA TYR A 474 -12.34 16.80 -0.16
C TYR A 474 -11.22 16.28 0.74
N HIS A 475 -10.01 16.04 0.22
CA HIS A 475 -8.89 15.55 1.04
C HIS A 475 -8.48 16.52 2.15
N HIS A 476 -8.53 17.83 1.92
CA HIS A 476 -8.26 18.84 2.94
C HIS A 476 -9.30 18.78 4.07
N LEU A 477 -10.60 18.83 3.72
CA LEU A 477 -11.70 18.74 4.67
C LEU A 477 -11.72 17.40 5.43
N ARG A 478 -11.37 16.30 4.75
CA ARG A 478 -11.21 14.98 5.33
C ARG A 478 -10.10 14.96 6.38
N ALA A 479 -8.94 15.55 6.09
CA ALA A 479 -7.82 15.61 7.03
C ALA A 479 -8.14 16.49 8.26
N GLU A 480 -8.92 17.56 8.07
CA GLU A 480 -9.31 18.49 9.13
C GLU A 480 -10.44 17.97 10.03
N PHE A 481 -11.55 17.49 9.45
CA PHE A 481 -12.81 17.24 10.17
C PHE A 481 -13.13 15.76 10.43
N PHE A 482 -12.59 14.83 9.63
CA PHE A 482 -12.88 13.38 9.75
C PHE A 482 -11.71 12.50 9.28
N PRO A 483 -10.48 12.69 9.83
CA PRO A 483 -9.27 12.03 9.33
C PRO A 483 -9.32 10.50 9.45
N GLU A 484 -10.07 9.99 10.42
CA GLU A 484 -10.21 8.57 10.69
C GLU A 484 -11.19 7.81 9.78
N VAL A 485 -11.90 8.45 8.84
CA VAL A 485 -13.00 7.81 8.07
C VAL A 485 -12.64 6.51 7.33
N ALA A 486 -11.36 6.26 7.05
CA ALA A 486 -10.84 5.00 6.48
C ALA A 486 -10.53 3.88 7.50
N ARG A 487 -10.62 4.16 8.81
CA ARG A 487 -10.39 3.18 9.88
C ARG A 487 -11.54 2.15 9.92
N PRO A 488 -11.34 0.92 10.38
CA PRO A 488 -12.46 0.00 10.63
C PRO A 488 -13.56 0.60 11.54
N GLY A 489 -14.82 0.28 11.22
CA GLY A 489 -16.01 0.72 11.97
C GLY A 489 -16.58 2.04 11.48
N LEU A 490 -17.50 2.64 12.25
CA LEU A 490 -18.20 3.88 11.89
C LEU A 490 -18.20 4.99 12.95
N ALA A 491 -18.06 4.66 14.24
CA ALA A 491 -18.21 5.64 15.34
C ALA A 491 -17.27 6.85 15.23
N HIS A 492 -16.00 6.61 14.87
CA HIS A 492 -14.93 7.62 14.74
C HIS A 492 -15.21 8.78 13.76
N SER A 493 -16.24 8.69 12.92
CA SER A 493 -16.70 9.83 12.11
C SER A 493 -18.22 10.00 12.12
N ALA A 494 -18.95 9.26 12.97
CA ALA A 494 -20.40 9.24 12.98
C ALA A 494 -21.02 10.60 13.30
N ALA A 495 -20.48 11.31 14.29
CA ALA A 495 -20.97 12.64 14.67
C ALA A 495 -20.65 13.71 13.60
N ALA A 496 -19.42 13.69 13.05
CA ALA A 496 -18.97 14.66 12.04
C ALA A 496 -19.70 14.51 10.69
N LEU A 497 -20.11 13.29 10.35
CA LEU A 497 -20.75 12.95 9.06
C LEU A 497 -22.23 12.53 9.22
N ALA A 498 -22.89 12.98 10.30
CA ALA A 498 -24.26 12.63 10.62
C ALA A 498 -25.31 13.22 9.65
N ARG A 499 -25.05 14.40 9.08
CA ARG A 499 -26.02 15.13 8.23
C ARG A 499 -26.26 14.41 6.89
N PRO A 500 -27.43 14.61 6.24
CA PRO A 500 -27.72 14.06 4.92
C PRO A 500 -26.59 14.34 3.91
N THR A 501 -26.38 13.40 3.00
CA THR A 501 -25.24 13.43 2.08
C THR A 501 -25.28 14.64 1.15
N SER A 502 -26.41 14.95 0.52
CA SER A 502 -26.55 16.11 -0.37
C SER A 502 -26.37 17.44 0.38
N GLU A 503 -26.95 17.56 1.57
CA GLU A 503 -26.84 18.73 2.44
C GLU A 503 -25.39 19.01 2.84
N LEU A 504 -24.68 18.01 3.37
CA LEU A 504 -23.32 18.17 3.86
C LEU A 504 -22.32 18.39 2.71
N LEU A 505 -22.44 17.68 1.59
CA LEU A 505 -21.57 17.89 0.43
C LEU A 505 -21.80 19.26 -0.22
N ASN A 506 -22.99 19.84 -0.10
CA ASN A 506 -23.29 21.21 -0.52
C ASN A 506 -22.66 22.25 0.41
N GLU A 507 -22.84 22.13 1.72
CA GLU A 507 -22.21 23.01 2.72
C GLU A 507 -20.67 22.98 2.64
N LEU A 508 -20.09 21.79 2.53
CA LEU A 508 -18.65 21.58 2.35
C LEU A 508 -18.15 22.01 0.96
N GLY A 509 -19.05 22.32 0.01
CA GLY A 509 -18.73 22.78 -1.35
C GLY A 509 -18.00 21.74 -2.22
N VAL A 510 -18.39 20.47 -2.06
CA VAL A 510 -17.85 19.29 -2.78
C VAL A 510 -18.97 18.50 -3.47
N THR A 511 -20.03 19.18 -3.91
CA THR A 511 -21.21 18.61 -4.59
C THR A 511 -20.86 17.76 -5.82
N GLY A 512 -19.74 18.00 -6.49
CA GLY A 512 -19.25 17.16 -7.58
C GLY A 512 -19.02 15.69 -7.19
N LEU A 513 -18.84 15.37 -5.91
CA LEU A 513 -18.85 13.99 -5.41
C LEU A 513 -20.23 13.35 -5.56
N ALA A 514 -21.31 14.07 -5.20
CA ALA A 514 -22.68 13.61 -5.36
C ALA A 514 -23.05 13.46 -6.85
N THR A 515 -22.68 14.43 -7.69
CA THR A 515 -22.91 14.38 -9.14
C THR A 515 -22.22 13.19 -9.80
N ALA A 516 -20.96 12.91 -9.44
CA ALA A 516 -20.19 11.83 -10.04
C ALA A 516 -20.60 10.44 -9.51
N LEU A 517 -20.74 10.29 -8.19
CA LEU A 517 -20.83 8.98 -7.54
C LEU A 517 -22.25 8.63 -7.06
N GLY A 518 -23.16 9.60 -7.00
CA GLY A 518 -24.51 9.44 -6.45
C GLY A 518 -25.39 8.45 -7.20
N VAL A 519 -25.27 8.39 -8.54
CA VAL A 519 -25.97 7.39 -9.35
C VAL A 519 -25.49 5.98 -9.00
N GLY A 520 -24.17 5.75 -8.93
CA GLY A 520 -23.59 4.46 -8.56
C GLY A 520 -23.96 4.03 -7.12
N TYR A 521 -23.94 4.96 -6.17
CA TYR A 521 -24.35 4.71 -4.79
C TYR A 521 -25.85 4.34 -4.70
N THR A 522 -26.72 5.15 -5.28
CA THR A 522 -28.17 4.92 -5.23
C THR A 522 -28.56 3.66 -6.00
N SER A 523 -27.97 3.41 -7.17
CA SER A 523 -28.31 2.26 -8.02
C SER A 523 -27.95 0.91 -7.40
N CYS A 524 -26.88 0.87 -6.58
CA CYS A 524 -26.43 -0.30 -5.84
C CYS A 524 -27.21 -0.56 -4.52
N GLY A 525 -28.30 0.15 -4.25
CA GLY A 525 -29.19 -0.12 -3.11
C GLY A 525 -28.85 0.61 -1.80
N TYR A 526 -27.90 1.55 -1.81
CA TYR A 526 -27.45 2.24 -0.58
C TYR A 526 -28.32 3.43 -0.13
N GLY A 527 -29.45 3.69 -0.79
CA GLY A 527 -30.43 4.73 -0.43
C GLY A 527 -30.19 6.10 -1.08
N SER A 528 -31.12 7.04 -0.85
CA SER A 528 -31.07 8.41 -1.41
C SER A 528 -30.03 9.28 -0.70
N LEU A 529 -29.31 10.12 -1.44
CA LEU A 529 -28.36 11.08 -0.86
C LEU A 529 -29.03 12.17 0.00
N ASP A 530 -30.32 12.42 -0.20
CA ASP A 530 -31.10 13.41 0.57
C ASP A 530 -31.56 12.89 1.94
N GLU A 531 -31.48 11.58 2.16
CA GLU A 531 -31.94 10.91 3.39
C GLU A 531 -30.77 10.25 4.13
N MET A 532 -29.85 9.63 3.39
CA MET A 532 -28.72 8.88 3.93
C MET A 532 -27.63 9.83 4.46
N PRO A 533 -27.17 9.65 5.72
CA PRO A 533 -26.02 10.37 6.26
C PRO A 533 -24.76 10.25 5.41
N ALA A 534 -24.04 11.37 5.28
CA ALA A 534 -22.78 11.46 4.54
C ALA A 534 -21.73 10.43 4.97
N LEU A 535 -21.80 9.96 6.22
CA LEU A 535 -20.97 8.89 6.78
C LEU A 535 -20.90 7.67 5.85
N TYR A 536 -22.05 7.16 5.40
CA TYR A 536 -22.11 5.92 4.62
C TYR A 536 -21.64 6.13 3.18
N PHE A 537 -22.03 7.25 2.57
CA PHE A 537 -21.59 7.63 1.22
C PHE A 537 -20.08 7.83 1.13
N LEU A 538 -19.48 8.53 2.09
CA LEU A 538 -18.03 8.74 2.12
C LEU A 538 -17.27 7.46 2.48
N LYS A 539 -17.82 6.62 3.37
CA LYS A 539 -17.28 5.27 3.63
C LYS A 539 -17.23 4.45 2.34
N PHE A 540 -18.33 4.43 1.59
CA PHE A 540 -18.42 3.78 0.28
C PHE A 540 -17.38 4.33 -0.70
N ALA A 541 -17.32 5.66 -0.87
CA ALA A 541 -16.48 6.29 -1.88
C ALA A 541 -14.96 6.07 -1.66
N GLU A 542 -14.48 6.02 -0.40
CA GLU A 542 -13.07 5.73 -0.10
C GLU A 542 -12.70 4.24 -0.22
N HIS A 543 -13.57 3.34 0.25
CA HIS A 543 -13.28 1.89 0.25
C HIS A 543 -13.49 1.25 -1.12
N THR A 544 -14.34 1.84 -1.96
CA THR A 544 -14.42 1.50 -3.40
C THR A 544 -13.34 2.19 -4.24
N GLY A 545 -12.66 3.22 -3.73
CA GLY A 545 -11.64 3.97 -4.49
C GLY A 545 -12.18 4.93 -5.53
N LEU A 546 -13.49 5.18 -5.52
CA LEU A 546 -14.14 6.19 -6.35
C LEU A 546 -13.69 7.62 -5.97
N ILE A 547 -13.15 7.80 -4.76
CA ILE A 547 -12.29 8.93 -4.39
C ILE A 547 -10.83 8.44 -4.22
N PRO A 548 -9.84 8.97 -4.97
CA PRO A 548 -8.44 8.55 -4.88
C PRO A 548 -7.72 9.01 -3.60
N VAL A 549 -7.83 8.25 -2.50
CA VAL A 549 -7.25 8.61 -1.17
C VAL A 549 -5.72 8.79 -1.15
N ASN A 550 -4.99 8.41 -2.21
CA ASN A 550 -3.56 8.71 -2.40
C ASN A 550 -3.28 9.17 -3.83
N ARG A 551 -2.62 10.33 -4.02
CA ARG A 551 -2.25 10.87 -5.34
C ARG A 551 -1.26 9.99 -6.14
N SER A 552 -0.52 9.09 -5.50
CA SER A 552 0.41 8.16 -6.17
C SER A 552 -0.23 6.89 -6.72
N LEU A 553 -1.50 6.58 -6.39
CA LEU A 553 -2.20 5.42 -6.94
C LEU A 553 -2.81 5.72 -8.32
N HIS A 554 -1.94 5.93 -9.31
CA HIS A 554 -2.35 5.89 -10.71
C HIS A 554 -2.75 4.47 -11.11
N ARG A 555 -4.07 4.23 -11.12
CA ARG A 555 -4.77 3.30 -12.01
C ARG A 555 -4.18 1.88 -12.13
N ARG A 556 -4.44 1.05 -11.13
CA ARG A 556 -4.93 -0.31 -11.48
C ARG A 556 -6.35 -0.15 -12.03
N SER A 557 -6.45 0.10 -13.33
CA SER A 557 -7.73 0.10 -14.06
C SER A 557 -8.29 -1.33 -14.08
N GLY A 558 -9.33 -1.60 -13.30
CA GLY A 558 -9.95 -2.91 -13.27
C GLY A 558 -10.96 -3.05 -12.12
N THR A 559 -12.21 -3.30 -12.50
CA THR A 559 -13.20 -3.94 -11.63
C THR A 559 -13.06 -5.46 -11.77
N PHE A 560 -13.19 -6.19 -10.67
CA PHE A 560 -13.08 -7.64 -10.65
C PHE A 560 -14.21 -8.29 -9.84
N THR A 561 -14.34 -9.60 -9.98
CA THR A 561 -15.33 -10.43 -9.28
C THR A 561 -14.73 -11.78 -8.92
N ILE A 562 -15.40 -12.57 -8.08
CA ILE A 562 -14.94 -13.92 -7.74
C ILE A 562 -15.30 -14.87 -8.90
N LYS A 563 -14.30 -15.59 -9.42
CA LYS A 563 -14.49 -16.53 -10.52
C LYS A 563 -15.32 -17.72 -10.05
N GLY A 564 -16.48 -17.90 -10.66
CA GLY A 564 -17.49 -18.88 -10.23
C GLY A 564 -18.45 -18.39 -9.14
N GLY A 565 -18.54 -17.07 -8.90
CA GLY A 565 -19.52 -16.41 -8.02
C GLY A 565 -19.01 -16.11 -6.61
N PHE A 566 -19.49 -15.01 -6.03
CA PHE A 566 -19.06 -14.50 -4.72
C PHE A 566 -19.25 -15.49 -3.57
N ALA A 567 -20.30 -16.31 -3.59
CA ALA A 567 -20.53 -17.31 -2.55
C ALA A 567 -19.40 -18.35 -2.47
N ARG A 568 -18.64 -18.58 -3.55
CA ARG A 568 -17.50 -19.51 -3.57
C ARG A 568 -16.42 -19.13 -2.55
N LEU A 569 -16.11 -17.85 -2.38
CA LEU A 569 -15.11 -17.39 -1.42
C LEU A 569 -15.51 -17.77 0.02
N TRP A 570 -16.78 -17.55 0.35
CA TRP A 570 -17.32 -17.74 1.69
C TRP A 570 -17.56 -19.21 2.05
N ARG A 571 -17.99 -20.04 1.08
CA ARG A 571 -17.97 -21.51 1.26
C ARG A 571 -16.54 -21.99 1.55
N ARG A 572 -15.56 -21.54 0.78
CA ARG A 572 -14.14 -21.87 0.98
C ARG A 572 -13.55 -21.37 2.32
N VAL A 573 -14.07 -20.27 2.90
CA VAL A 573 -13.77 -19.86 4.29
C VAL A 573 -14.39 -20.84 5.29
N ALA A 574 -15.68 -21.16 5.13
CA ALA A 574 -16.38 -22.08 6.03
C ALA A 574 -15.76 -23.49 6.04
N GLU A 575 -15.21 -23.93 4.92
CA GLU A 575 -14.42 -25.17 4.77
C GLU A 575 -13.10 -25.19 5.58
N GLU A 576 -12.61 -24.06 6.10
CA GLU A 576 -11.44 -24.03 7.02
C GLU A 576 -11.82 -24.07 8.50
N LEU A 577 -13.09 -23.82 8.84
CA LEU A 577 -13.55 -23.64 10.22
C LEU A 577 -13.93 -24.97 10.90
N SER A 578 -13.76 -25.07 12.22
CA SER A 578 -13.94 -26.34 12.93
C SER A 578 -15.40 -26.72 13.25
N ASP A 579 -16.32 -25.76 13.33
CA ASP A 579 -17.74 -25.99 13.64
C ASP A 579 -18.63 -24.89 13.00
N VAL A 580 -19.18 -25.18 11.82
CA VAL A 580 -20.14 -24.32 11.09
C VAL A 580 -21.42 -25.11 10.84
N ARG A 581 -22.57 -24.54 11.19
CA ARG A 581 -23.87 -25.21 11.15
C ARG A 581 -24.89 -24.35 10.42
N THR A 582 -25.38 -24.84 9.29
CA THR A 582 -26.46 -24.23 8.49
C THR A 582 -27.83 -24.86 8.82
N GLY A 583 -28.92 -24.22 8.41
CA GLY A 583 -30.29 -24.64 8.73
C GLY A 583 -30.66 -24.50 10.21
N VAL A 584 -29.89 -23.74 10.99
CA VAL A 584 -30.01 -23.63 12.46
C VAL A 584 -31.06 -22.60 12.86
N ARG A 585 -32.16 -23.08 13.43
CA ARG A 585 -33.12 -22.22 14.14
C ARG A 585 -32.73 -22.11 15.62
N ILE A 586 -32.28 -20.92 16.01
CA ILE A 586 -32.13 -20.54 17.42
C ILE A 586 -33.53 -20.29 18.02
N GLU A 587 -33.77 -20.75 19.25
CA GLU A 587 -35.01 -20.53 20.01
C GLU A 587 -34.87 -19.46 21.08
N SER A 588 -33.71 -19.41 21.77
CA SER A 588 -33.37 -18.35 22.71
C SER A 588 -31.86 -18.26 22.94
N ILE A 589 -31.40 -17.13 23.47
CA ILE A 589 -30.02 -16.84 23.83
C ILE A 589 -30.00 -16.35 25.28
N GLU A 590 -29.50 -17.19 26.19
CA GLU A 590 -29.35 -16.89 27.62
C GLU A 590 -27.96 -16.35 27.91
N ARG A 591 -27.88 -15.09 28.36
CA ARG A 591 -26.63 -14.49 28.82
C ARG A 591 -26.52 -14.59 30.33
N ARG A 592 -25.38 -15.06 30.83
CA ARG A 592 -25.11 -15.32 32.24
C ARG A 592 -23.82 -14.57 32.68
N PRO A 593 -23.54 -14.46 33.99
CA PRO A 593 -22.29 -13.85 34.49
C PRO A 593 -21.03 -14.67 34.19
N ASP A 594 -21.19 -15.90 33.71
CA ASP A 594 -20.17 -16.92 33.45
C ASP A 594 -20.16 -17.44 32.00
N GLY A 595 -20.95 -16.85 31.09
CA GLY A 595 -20.97 -17.20 29.67
C GLY A 595 -22.33 -17.00 29.00
N VAL A 596 -22.53 -17.66 27.84
CA VAL A 596 -23.75 -17.58 27.03
C VAL A 596 -24.18 -18.96 26.55
N THR A 597 -25.48 -19.25 26.62
CA THR A 597 -26.10 -20.45 26.04
C THR A 597 -27.01 -20.07 24.89
N VAL A 598 -26.83 -20.73 23.75
CA VAL A 598 -27.70 -20.61 22.58
C VAL A 598 -28.51 -21.89 22.44
N ASN A 599 -29.82 -21.80 22.71
CA ASN A 599 -30.76 -22.90 22.57
C ASN A 599 -31.18 -23.06 21.10
N ILE A 600 -31.11 -24.28 20.56
CA ILE A 600 -31.34 -24.58 19.14
C ILE A 600 -32.49 -25.58 19.01
N ALA A 601 -33.43 -25.28 18.11
CA ALA A 601 -34.60 -26.12 17.85
C ALA A 601 -34.18 -27.53 17.40
N GLY A 602 -34.57 -28.55 18.16
CA GLY A 602 -34.34 -29.95 17.81
C GLY A 602 -32.91 -30.48 18.02
N SER A 603 -31.99 -29.70 18.61
CA SER A 603 -30.65 -30.18 18.99
C SER A 603 -30.28 -29.79 20.43
N GLY A 604 -29.11 -30.24 20.89
CA GLY A 604 -28.55 -29.72 22.14
C GLY A 604 -28.17 -28.23 22.02
N PRO A 605 -28.14 -27.48 23.14
CA PRO A 605 -27.70 -26.10 23.15
C PRO A 605 -26.19 -25.97 22.88
N VAL A 606 -25.77 -24.78 22.47
CA VAL A 606 -24.36 -24.38 22.41
C VAL A 606 -24.03 -23.56 23.65
N GLU A 607 -23.18 -24.10 24.52
CA GLU A 607 -22.53 -23.36 25.60
C GLU A 607 -21.27 -22.68 25.05
N ALA A 608 -21.09 -21.40 25.36
CA ALA A 608 -19.94 -20.58 24.97
C ALA A 608 -19.58 -19.57 26.07
N ASP A 609 -18.34 -19.09 26.08
CA ASP A 609 -17.89 -18.03 27.00
C ASP A 609 -18.29 -16.63 26.47
N ASP A 610 -18.37 -16.46 25.15
CA ASP A 610 -18.79 -15.20 24.51
C ASP A 610 -19.73 -15.42 23.30
N LEU A 611 -20.51 -14.38 22.98
CA LEU A 611 -21.44 -14.31 21.87
C LEU A 611 -21.03 -13.21 20.89
N LEU A 612 -20.91 -13.53 19.61
CA LEU A 612 -20.70 -12.56 18.53
C LEU A 612 -21.91 -12.52 17.60
N LEU A 613 -22.66 -11.43 17.65
CA LEU A 613 -23.79 -11.15 16.77
C LEU A 613 -23.29 -10.44 15.51
N THR A 614 -23.40 -11.08 14.35
CA THR A 614 -23.08 -10.45 13.04
C THR A 614 -24.30 -10.11 12.20
N VAL A 615 -25.48 -10.47 12.71
CA VAL A 615 -26.81 -10.08 12.23
C VAL A 615 -27.27 -8.80 12.94
N ALA A 616 -28.14 -8.03 12.27
CA ALA A 616 -28.66 -6.78 12.83
C ALA A 616 -29.51 -7.05 14.10
N LEU A 617 -29.34 -6.20 15.12
CA LEU A 617 -29.81 -6.48 16.48
C LEU A 617 -31.34 -6.62 16.59
N ASP A 618 -32.08 -5.84 15.80
CA ASP A 618 -33.53 -5.91 15.65
C ASP A 618 -34.03 -7.33 15.28
N ARG A 619 -33.23 -8.08 14.50
CA ARG A 619 -33.58 -9.44 14.05
C ARG A 619 -33.34 -10.53 15.09
N VAL A 620 -32.53 -10.27 16.12
CA VAL A 620 -32.24 -11.22 17.22
C VAL A 620 -32.70 -10.74 18.59
N LEU A 621 -33.21 -9.50 18.71
CA LEU A 621 -33.68 -8.92 19.97
C LEU A 621 -34.73 -9.78 20.69
N HIS A 622 -35.54 -10.51 19.92
CA HIS A 622 -36.60 -11.40 20.42
C HIS A 622 -36.10 -12.75 20.97
N LEU A 623 -34.85 -13.13 20.66
CA LEU A 623 -34.18 -14.33 21.19
C LEU A 623 -33.46 -14.03 22.52
N LEU A 624 -33.14 -12.75 22.76
CA LEU A 624 -32.36 -12.25 23.89
C LEU A 624 -33.25 -11.81 25.05
N ARG A 625 -32.64 -11.59 26.22
CA ARG A 625 -33.16 -10.70 27.25
C ARG A 625 -32.44 -9.33 27.11
N PRO A 626 -32.91 -8.42 26.25
CA PRO A 626 -32.14 -7.22 25.92
C PRO A 626 -32.01 -6.24 27.10
N THR A 627 -30.91 -5.49 27.08
CA THR A 627 -30.68 -4.28 27.87
C THR A 627 -31.49 -3.10 27.33
N ASP A 628 -31.51 -1.97 28.05
CA ASP A 628 -32.13 -0.73 27.56
C ASP A 628 -31.38 -0.13 26.36
N LEU A 629 -30.06 -0.28 26.30
CA LEU A 629 -29.27 0.11 25.13
C LEU A 629 -29.66 -0.72 23.90
N GLU A 630 -29.79 -2.04 24.04
CA GLU A 630 -30.16 -2.90 22.92
C GLU A 630 -31.58 -2.64 22.43
N ARG A 631 -32.54 -2.37 23.33
CA ARG A 631 -33.89 -1.91 22.96
C ARG A 631 -33.84 -0.60 22.17
N ASP A 632 -33.12 0.40 22.68
CA ASP A 632 -33.01 1.73 22.07
C ASP A 632 -32.29 1.67 20.71
N VAL A 633 -31.26 0.83 20.59
CA VAL A 633 -30.54 0.57 19.33
C VAL A 633 -31.46 -0.12 18.32
N ALA A 634 -32.08 -1.24 18.67
CA ALA A 634 -32.93 -2.01 17.76
C ALA A 634 -34.14 -1.23 17.26
N ALA A 635 -34.75 -0.40 18.11
CA ALA A 635 -35.88 0.46 17.75
C ALA A 635 -35.54 1.59 16.74
N ARG A 636 -34.25 1.80 16.43
CA ARG A 636 -33.76 2.85 15.51
C ARG A 636 -33.08 2.31 14.25
N ILE A 637 -32.85 0.99 14.17
CA ILE A 637 -32.29 0.38 12.96
C ILE A 637 -33.30 0.54 11.82
N ARG A 638 -32.82 1.05 10.69
CA ARG A 638 -33.56 1.12 9.43
C ARG A 638 -32.90 0.18 8.43
N THR A 639 -33.70 -0.50 7.62
CA THR A 639 -33.25 -1.28 6.46
C THR A 639 -33.95 -0.78 5.20
N ILE A 640 -33.31 -1.00 4.07
CA ILE A 640 -33.84 -0.73 2.73
C ILE A 640 -34.39 -2.06 2.20
N ASP A 641 -35.65 -2.09 1.76
CA ASP A 641 -36.19 -3.23 1.00
C ASP A 641 -35.57 -3.20 -0.40
N PHE A 642 -34.51 -3.98 -0.61
CA PHE A 642 -33.80 -4.05 -1.89
C PHE A 642 -34.02 -5.43 -2.51
N ARG A 643 -34.48 -5.48 -3.75
CA ARG A 643 -34.92 -6.72 -4.40
C ARG A 643 -34.12 -6.96 -5.67
N THR A 644 -33.78 -8.23 -5.90
CA THR A 644 -32.97 -8.69 -7.03
C THR A 644 -33.80 -9.66 -7.86
N VAL A 645 -33.96 -9.38 -9.15
CA VAL A 645 -34.74 -10.18 -10.10
C VAL A 645 -33.81 -10.71 -11.18
N VAL A 646 -33.57 -12.02 -11.20
CA VAL A 646 -32.82 -12.67 -12.28
C VAL A 646 -33.82 -13.11 -13.35
N CYS A 647 -33.62 -12.66 -14.58
CA CYS A 647 -34.57 -12.87 -15.68
C CYS A 647 -33.87 -12.92 -17.03
N ARG A 648 -34.48 -13.62 -18.00
CA ARG A 648 -34.12 -13.50 -19.42
C ARG A 648 -34.71 -12.22 -19.97
N VAL A 649 -33.90 -11.44 -20.67
CA VAL A 649 -34.33 -10.16 -21.25
C VAL A 649 -33.84 -10.07 -22.69
N SER A 650 -34.73 -9.82 -23.64
CA SER A 650 -34.40 -9.48 -25.03
C SER A 650 -34.34 -7.96 -25.25
N GLY A 651 -33.71 -7.52 -26.34
CA GLY A 651 -33.77 -6.12 -26.83
C GLY A 651 -32.88 -5.10 -26.10
N VAL A 652 -32.40 -5.41 -24.89
CA VAL A 652 -31.53 -4.52 -24.10
C VAL A 652 -30.03 -4.64 -24.47
N PRO A 653 -29.22 -3.59 -24.19
CA PRO A 653 -27.76 -3.67 -24.20
C PRO A 653 -27.18 -4.85 -23.40
N ARG A 654 -26.00 -5.32 -23.82
CA ARG A 654 -25.32 -6.52 -23.30
C ARG A 654 -23.90 -6.22 -22.83
N HIS A 655 -23.36 -7.09 -21.99
CA HIS A 655 -21.96 -7.03 -21.52
C HIS A 655 -21.63 -5.72 -20.79
N GLY A 656 -22.43 -5.44 -19.76
CA GLY A 656 -22.33 -4.20 -18.98
C GLY A 656 -23.19 -4.23 -17.72
N PHE A 657 -22.79 -3.41 -16.74
CA PHE A 657 -23.61 -3.06 -15.58
C PHE A 657 -24.19 -1.66 -15.78
N TYR A 658 -25.50 -1.57 -15.97
CA TYR A 658 -26.20 -0.35 -16.37
C TYR A 658 -27.01 0.20 -15.20
N MET A 659 -26.85 1.48 -14.89
CA MET A 659 -27.41 2.16 -13.73
C MET A 659 -28.28 3.36 -14.14
N PHE A 660 -29.33 3.66 -13.38
CA PHE A 660 -30.32 4.67 -13.76
C PHE A 660 -30.37 5.84 -12.76
N PRO A 661 -30.39 7.11 -13.23
CA PRO A 661 -30.56 8.27 -12.36
C PRO A 661 -32.04 8.51 -12.02
N GLY A 662 -32.41 8.47 -10.74
CA GLY A 662 -33.74 8.84 -10.24
C GLY A 662 -34.29 7.93 -9.13
N PRO A 663 -35.31 8.38 -8.36
CA PRO A 663 -35.67 7.74 -7.10
C PRO A 663 -36.70 6.57 -7.20
N ALA A 664 -36.30 5.45 -6.59
CA ALA A 664 -37.09 4.66 -5.62
C ALA A 664 -38.40 3.96 -6.02
N ARG A 665 -38.89 3.98 -7.26
CA ARG A 665 -39.95 3.05 -7.73
C ARG A 665 -39.67 2.52 -9.13
N GLY A 666 -38.95 1.40 -9.20
CA GLY A 666 -38.58 0.72 -10.43
C GLY A 666 -37.17 0.13 -10.39
N LEU A 667 -36.68 -0.28 -11.57
CA LEU A 667 -35.33 -0.78 -11.79
C LEU A 667 -34.27 0.31 -11.49
N SER A 668 -33.35 0.02 -10.57
CA SER A 668 -32.22 0.91 -10.21
C SER A 668 -30.95 0.57 -10.99
N ALA A 669 -30.75 -0.71 -11.35
CA ALA A 669 -29.69 -1.17 -12.23
C ALA A 669 -30.00 -2.54 -12.86
N TYR A 670 -29.28 -2.93 -13.91
CA TYR A 670 -29.18 -4.34 -14.33
C TYR A 670 -27.76 -4.71 -14.75
N HIS A 671 -27.39 -5.98 -14.55
CA HIS A 671 -26.11 -6.56 -14.96
C HIS A 671 -26.31 -7.62 -16.03
N SER A 672 -25.84 -7.35 -17.24
CA SER A 672 -25.63 -8.36 -18.29
C SER A 672 -24.17 -8.83 -18.21
N ARG A 673 -23.90 -9.83 -17.35
CA ARG A 673 -22.53 -10.30 -17.04
C ARG A 673 -21.86 -11.05 -18.19
N TYR A 674 -22.63 -11.85 -18.93
CA TYR A 674 -22.11 -12.77 -19.94
C TYR A 674 -22.65 -12.38 -21.33
N PRO A 675 -21.80 -12.17 -22.34
CA PRO A 675 -22.21 -11.64 -23.65
C PRO A 675 -22.98 -12.66 -24.50
N ASP A 676 -22.80 -13.94 -24.20
CA ASP A 676 -23.39 -15.10 -24.86
C ASP A 676 -24.72 -15.56 -24.23
N GLN A 677 -25.23 -14.84 -23.24
CA GLN A 677 -26.44 -15.20 -22.48
C GLN A 677 -27.49 -14.10 -22.54
N ASP A 678 -28.77 -14.49 -22.46
CA ASP A 678 -29.89 -13.55 -22.40
C ASP A 678 -30.29 -13.15 -20.96
N VAL A 679 -29.75 -13.84 -19.97
CA VAL A 679 -29.99 -13.66 -18.53
C VAL A 679 -29.30 -12.38 -18.00
N CYS A 680 -30.09 -11.53 -17.35
CA CYS A 680 -29.65 -10.33 -16.64
C CYS A 680 -30.02 -10.42 -15.14
N THR A 681 -29.12 -9.97 -14.26
CA THR A 681 -29.45 -9.72 -12.85
C THR A 681 -29.95 -8.29 -12.70
N CYS A 682 -31.21 -8.11 -12.32
CA CYS A 682 -31.87 -6.80 -12.19
C CYS A 682 -32.02 -6.41 -10.73
N TYR A 683 -31.93 -5.11 -10.43
CA TYR A 683 -31.96 -4.57 -9.07
C TYR A 683 -33.03 -3.49 -8.97
N CYS A 684 -33.82 -3.50 -7.91
CA CYS A 684 -34.89 -2.52 -7.69
C CYS A 684 -35.12 -2.23 -6.19
N TYR A 685 -35.59 -1.02 -5.90
CA TYR A 685 -36.11 -0.66 -4.58
C TYR A 685 -37.54 -1.18 -4.44
N GLY A 686 -37.80 -1.86 -3.32
CA GLY A 686 -39.14 -2.17 -2.87
C GLY A 686 -39.87 -0.96 -2.29
N ALA A 687 -41.15 -1.13 -1.96
CA ALA A 687 -41.97 -0.10 -1.33
C ALA A 687 -42.87 -0.72 -0.27
N GLU A 688 -43.31 0.09 0.70
CA GLU A 688 -44.26 -0.35 1.71
C GLU A 688 -45.58 -0.80 1.06
N GLY A 689 -46.04 -2.01 1.40
CA GLY A 689 -47.20 -2.65 0.76
C GLY A 689 -46.96 -3.22 -0.65
N MET A 690 -45.70 -3.36 -1.10
CA MET A 690 -45.37 -4.00 -2.38
C MET A 690 -45.43 -5.53 -2.27
N ASP A 691 -46.42 -6.14 -2.92
CA ASP A 691 -46.59 -7.59 -3.10
C ASP A 691 -45.32 -8.30 -3.65
N ASP A 692 -45.24 -9.62 -3.47
CA ASP A 692 -44.04 -10.40 -3.83
C ASP A 692 -43.85 -10.54 -5.35
N ASP A 693 -44.92 -10.49 -6.16
CA ASP A 693 -44.86 -10.54 -7.64
C ASP A 693 -44.50 -9.18 -8.27
N ALA A 694 -44.75 -8.07 -7.57
CA ALA A 694 -44.57 -6.72 -8.09
C ALA A 694 -43.13 -6.35 -8.57
N PRO A 695 -42.03 -6.90 -8.02
CA PRO A 695 -40.68 -6.65 -8.53
C PRO A 695 -40.47 -7.19 -9.94
N ALA A 696 -41.10 -8.32 -10.28
CA ALA A 696 -41.08 -8.88 -11.63
C ALA A 696 -41.80 -7.96 -12.62
N VAL A 697 -42.99 -7.46 -12.25
CA VAL A 697 -43.78 -6.50 -13.04
C VAL A 697 -43.01 -5.20 -13.25
N LEU A 698 -42.49 -4.59 -12.18
CA LEU A 698 -41.70 -3.35 -12.24
C LEU A 698 -40.40 -3.52 -13.04
N THR A 699 -39.78 -4.70 -13.01
CA THR A 699 -38.62 -5.03 -13.86
C THR A 699 -39.05 -5.08 -15.32
N ALA A 700 -40.16 -5.75 -15.66
CA ALA A 700 -40.68 -5.80 -17.03
C ALA A 700 -41.04 -4.41 -17.58
N GLU A 701 -41.84 -3.61 -16.84
CA GLU A 701 -42.17 -2.23 -17.20
C GLU A 701 -40.93 -1.34 -17.40
N SER A 702 -39.90 -1.54 -16.56
CA SER A 702 -38.65 -0.79 -16.69
C SER A 702 -37.83 -1.23 -17.91
N MET A 703 -37.83 -2.52 -18.26
CA MET A 703 -37.13 -3.04 -19.44
C MET A 703 -37.82 -2.64 -20.75
N GLU A 704 -39.15 -2.60 -20.80
CA GLU A 704 -39.91 -2.13 -21.97
C GLU A 704 -39.57 -0.67 -22.32
N ARG A 705 -39.34 0.17 -21.29
CA ARG A 705 -38.87 1.56 -21.45
C ARG A 705 -37.45 1.70 -22.00
N LEU A 706 -36.69 0.60 -22.06
CA LEU A 706 -35.36 0.51 -22.68
C LEU A 706 -35.40 -0.19 -24.05
N ASN A 707 -36.60 -0.30 -24.65
CA ASN A 707 -36.92 -1.14 -25.81
C ASN A 707 -36.62 -2.64 -25.63
N GLY A 708 -36.43 -3.07 -24.39
CA GLY A 708 -36.29 -4.46 -24.01
C GLY A 708 -37.63 -5.19 -23.88
N ARG A 709 -37.56 -6.49 -23.59
CA ARG A 709 -38.69 -7.30 -23.16
C ARG A 709 -38.20 -8.39 -22.22
N VAL A 710 -38.83 -8.56 -21.07
CA VAL A 710 -38.58 -9.72 -20.21
C VAL A 710 -39.22 -10.95 -20.85
N ASP A 711 -38.44 -12.00 -21.04
CA ASP A 711 -38.86 -13.28 -21.62
C ASP A 711 -39.30 -14.28 -20.55
N GLU A 712 -38.55 -14.35 -19.44
CA GLU A 712 -38.74 -15.32 -18.36
C GLU A 712 -38.17 -14.75 -17.06
N VAL A 713 -38.87 -14.87 -15.93
CA VAL A 713 -38.34 -14.54 -14.60
C VAL A 713 -37.90 -15.84 -13.93
N LEU A 714 -36.61 -15.91 -13.60
CA LEU A 714 -35.93 -17.12 -13.14
C LEU A 714 -35.80 -17.17 -11.62
N GLN A 715 -35.57 -16.03 -10.97
CA GLN A 715 -35.48 -15.92 -9.52
C GLN A 715 -35.82 -14.50 -9.05
N VAL A 716 -36.50 -14.39 -7.91
CA VAL A 716 -36.64 -13.15 -7.15
C VAL A 716 -36.03 -13.36 -5.76
N CYS A 717 -35.18 -12.42 -5.33
CA CYS A 717 -34.59 -12.36 -3.99
C CYS A 717 -34.97 -11.04 -3.34
N ARG A 718 -35.20 -11.07 -2.02
CA ARG A 718 -35.49 -9.90 -1.21
C ARG A 718 -34.45 -9.76 -0.11
N TRP A 719 -33.92 -8.55 0.05
CA TRP A 719 -32.89 -8.22 1.02
C TRP A 719 -33.37 -7.11 1.96
N ASP A 720 -33.32 -7.38 3.25
CA ASP A 720 -33.22 -6.33 4.27
C ASP A 720 -31.82 -5.73 4.21
N TYR A 721 -31.63 -4.80 3.28
CA TYR A 721 -30.33 -4.26 2.88
C TYR A 721 -29.98 -3.00 3.67
N MET A 722 -28.68 -2.68 3.73
CA MET A 722 -28.16 -1.45 4.33
C MET A 722 -28.75 -1.14 5.72
N PRO A 723 -28.50 -1.99 6.75
CA PRO A 723 -28.93 -1.71 8.12
C PRO A 723 -28.18 -0.47 8.64
N HIS A 724 -28.92 0.59 8.95
CA HIS A 724 -28.33 1.91 9.22
C HIS A 724 -29.12 2.73 10.27
N PHE A 725 -28.46 3.77 10.77
CA PHE A 725 -29.08 4.86 11.53
C PHE A 725 -29.14 6.14 10.69
N GLY A 726 -30.26 6.86 10.78
CA GLY A 726 -30.45 8.17 10.15
C GLY A 726 -29.75 9.33 10.88
N PRO A 727 -29.85 10.57 10.35
CA PRO A 727 -29.04 11.70 10.83
C PRO A 727 -29.13 12.01 12.32
N ALA A 728 -30.35 12.08 12.87
CA ALA A 728 -30.57 12.42 14.27
C ALA A 728 -30.05 11.33 15.24
N ASP A 729 -30.05 10.06 14.80
CA ASP A 729 -29.56 8.94 15.60
C ASP A 729 -28.04 8.92 15.65
N LEU A 730 -27.35 9.15 14.52
CA LEU A 730 -25.90 9.34 14.48
C LEU A 730 -25.45 10.53 15.33
N ALA A 731 -26.14 11.68 15.19
CA ALA A 731 -25.87 12.88 15.98
C ALA A 731 -26.11 12.67 17.50
N SER A 732 -26.89 11.67 17.91
CA SER A 732 -27.07 11.29 19.32
C SER A 732 -25.92 10.46 19.92
N GLY A 733 -24.87 10.17 19.14
CA GLY A 733 -23.73 9.35 19.57
C GLY A 733 -24.07 7.86 19.70
N ILE A 734 -25.05 7.37 18.92
CA ILE A 734 -25.51 5.97 19.00
C ILE A 734 -24.39 4.97 18.66
N MET A 735 -23.56 5.27 17.67
CA MET A 735 -22.41 4.43 17.29
C MET A 735 -21.38 4.35 18.43
N ASP A 736 -21.10 5.46 19.11
CA ASP A 736 -20.20 5.47 20.27
C ASP A 736 -20.78 4.68 21.45
N ARG A 737 -22.12 4.65 21.60
CA ARG A 737 -22.77 3.83 22.64
C ARG A 737 -22.63 2.34 22.33
N ILE A 738 -22.76 1.93 21.06
CA ILE A 738 -22.55 0.54 20.61
C ILE A 738 -21.07 0.12 20.74
N GLU A 739 -20.11 0.95 20.31
CA GLU A 739 -18.68 0.63 20.47
C GLU A 739 -18.25 0.52 21.95
N ARG A 740 -18.90 1.28 22.85
CA ARG A 740 -18.66 1.19 24.31
C ARG A 740 -19.38 0.03 24.98
N SER A 741 -20.30 -0.67 24.31
CA SER A 741 -20.96 -1.87 24.84
C SER A 741 -20.39 -3.19 24.32
N GLN A 742 -19.34 -3.16 23.50
CA GLN A 742 -18.64 -4.35 23.04
C GLN A 742 -18.06 -5.14 24.24
N GLY A 743 -18.51 -6.38 24.42
CA GLY A 743 -18.17 -7.25 25.56
C GLY A 743 -19.08 -7.11 26.78
N ALA A 744 -20.08 -6.23 26.75
CA ALA A 744 -21.11 -6.17 27.81
C ALA A 744 -22.00 -7.42 27.75
N GLU A 745 -22.31 -8.02 28.91
CA GLU A 745 -23.01 -9.31 28.99
C GLU A 745 -22.42 -10.38 28.05
N HIS A 746 -21.08 -10.45 27.95
CA HIS A 746 -20.38 -11.39 27.05
C HIS A 746 -20.78 -11.27 25.56
N THR A 747 -21.34 -10.13 25.15
CA THR A 747 -21.90 -9.91 23.81
C THR A 747 -21.07 -8.91 23.01
N TYR A 748 -20.79 -9.27 21.76
CA TYR A 748 -20.10 -8.45 20.78
C TYR A 748 -20.97 -8.28 19.53
N HIS A 749 -20.87 -7.12 18.88
CA HIS A 749 -21.66 -6.77 17.69
C HIS A 749 -20.73 -6.47 16.51
N ALA A 750 -20.93 -7.18 15.40
CA ALA A 750 -20.28 -6.90 14.12
C ALA A 750 -21.32 -6.89 12.99
N GLY A 751 -20.86 -6.85 11.74
CA GLY A 751 -21.76 -6.76 10.59
C GLY A 751 -22.03 -5.33 10.11
N SER A 752 -22.81 -5.23 9.05
CA SER A 752 -22.97 -4.00 8.25
C SER A 752 -23.54 -2.80 9.02
N LEU A 753 -24.22 -3.01 10.15
CA LEU A 753 -24.73 -1.90 10.99
C LEU A 753 -23.60 -1.04 11.57
N VAL A 754 -22.49 -1.67 11.97
CA VAL A 754 -21.34 -0.99 12.59
C VAL A 754 -20.16 -0.80 11.62
N ALA A 755 -20.21 -1.46 10.45
CA ALA A 755 -19.16 -1.44 9.42
C ALA A 755 -19.56 -0.78 8.08
N ALA A 756 -20.84 -0.44 7.88
CA ALA A 756 -21.50 -0.22 6.59
C ALA A 756 -21.63 -1.50 5.72
N GLU A 757 -22.57 -1.51 4.77
CA GLU A 757 -22.93 -2.67 3.92
C GLU A 757 -21.93 -2.92 2.77
N LEU A 758 -20.64 -3.02 3.10
CA LEU A 758 -19.57 -3.33 2.16
C LEU A 758 -18.74 -4.52 2.67
N ILE A 759 -18.33 -5.41 1.76
CA ILE A 759 -17.55 -6.59 2.15
C ILE A 759 -16.18 -6.19 2.72
N GLU A 760 -15.47 -5.26 2.07
CA GLU A 760 -14.16 -4.79 2.52
C GLU A 760 -14.20 -4.23 3.95
N THR A 761 -15.19 -3.38 4.27
CA THR A 761 -15.33 -2.80 5.61
C THR A 761 -15.80 -3.82 6.65
N ASN A 762 -16.62 -4.80 6.26
CA ASN A 762 -17.05 -5.89 7.12
C ASN A 762 -15.88 -6.82 7.50
N ILE A 763 -15.01 -7.19 6.54
CA ILE A 763 -13.80 -7.97 6.82
C ILE A 763 -12.87 -7.18 7.75
N ALA A 764 -12.62 -5.91 7.42
CA ALA A 764 -11.75 -5.03 8.21
C ALA A 764 -12.26 -4.81 9.64
N TYR A 765 -13.58 -4.68 9.83
CA TYR A 765 -14.18 -4.53 11.16
C TYR A 765 -14.20 -5.83 11.97
N ALA A 766 -14.49 -6.97 11.34
CA ALA A 766 -14.40 -8.27 12.01
C ALA A 766 -12.97 -8.52 12.52
N ARG A 767 -11.96 -8.23 11.69
CA ARG A 767 -10.53 -8.27 12.06
C ARG A 767 -10.19 -7.33 13.22
N ASP A 768 -10.64 -6.09 13.15
CA ASP A 768 -10.41 -5.09 14.21
C ASP A 768 -11.08 -5.45 15.54
N LEU A 769 -12.32 -5.94 15.52
CA LEU A 769 -13.07 -6.34 16.71
C LEU A 769 -12.44 -7.55 17.40
N VAL A 770 -12.08 -8.59 16.64
CA VAL A 770 -11.37 -9.76 17.19
C VAL A 770 -10.03 -9.34 17.80
N ARG A 771 -9.27 -8.50 17.10
CA ARG A 771 -8.01 -7.92 17.62
C ARG A 771 -8.22 -7.10 18.90
N ARG A 772 -9.27 -6.27 18.99
CA ARG A 772 -9.52 -5.40 20.15
C ARG A 772 -9.85 -6.17 21.42
N PHE A 773 -10.62 -7.26 21.33
CA PHE A 773 -11.23 -7.88 22.51
C PHE A 773 -10.80 -9.33 22.80
N PHE A 774 -10.25 -10.04 21.82
CA PHE A 774 -9.87 -11.45 21.96
C PHE A 774 -8.35 -11.69 21.88
N THR A 775 -7.57 -10.75 21.33
CA THR A 775 -6.11 -10.76 21.53
C THR A 775 -5.78 -10.37 22.97
N PRO A 776 -4.82 -11.05 23.65
CA PRO A 776 -4.41 -10.68 25.00
C PRO A 776 -3.90 -9.24 25.08
N GLN A 777 -4.55 -8.42 25.90
CA GLN A 777 -4.06 -7.07 26.23
C GLN A 777 -3.12 -7.14 27.44
N GLU A 778 -1.96 -6.49 27.36
CA GLU A 778 -1.15 -6.24 28.56
C GLU A 778 -1.95 -5.35 29.53
N ARG A 779 -2.23 -5.86 30.74
CA ARG A 779 -2.77 -5.01 31.80
C ARG A 779 -1.73 -3.93 32.16
N PRO A 780 -2.06 -2.63 32.11
CA PRO A 780 -1.15 -1.61 32.64
C PRO A 780 -0.92 -1.90 34.12
N ALA A 781 0.35 -2.00 34.52
CA ALA A 781 0.73 -2.42 35.86
C ALA A 781 0.08 -1.50 36.92
N ALA A 782 -0.71 -2.08 37.82
CA ALA A 782 -1.34 -1.36 38.91
C ALA A 782 -0.27 -0.76 39.82
N GLN A 783 -0.10 0.56 39.78
CA GLN A 783 0.89 1.25 40.60
C GLN A 783 0.61 1.00 42.09
N PRO A 784 1.58 0.48 42.86
CA PRO A 784 1.39 0.28 44.29
C PRO A 784 1.08 1.60 44.99
N PHE A 785 -0.02 1.67 45.73
CA PHE A 785 -0.47 2.88 46.41
C PHE A 785 0.37 3.13 47.68
N THR A 786 1.63 3.54 47.51
CA THR A 786 2.55 3.83 48.62
C THR A 786 2.17 5.14 49.32
N GLY A 787 1.26 5.06 50.27
CA GLY A 787 0.80 6.20 51.06
C GLY A 787 1.90 6.81 51.93
N GLY A 788 2.28 8.06 51.63
CA GLY A 788 3.19 8.90 52.42
C GLY A 788 2.83 10.39 52.20
N PRO A 789 2.78 11.24 53.24
CA PRO A 789 1.97 12.47 53.19
C PRO A 789 2.64 13.67 52.48
N GLY A 790 1.94 14.28 51.53
CA GLY A 790 2.49 15.34 50.64
C GLY A 790 1.54 16.49 50.27
N ARG A 791 0.66 16.95 51.17
CA ARG A 791 -0.16 18.20 51.08
C ARG A 791 -0.87 18.49 49.73
N GLN A 792 -2.09 17.97 49.55
CA GLN A 792 -3.09 18.67 48.73
C GLN A 792 -3.77 19.79 49.55
N LYS A 793 -4.13 20.91 48.91
CA LYS A 793 -5.10 21.88 49.44
C LYS A 793 -6.50 21.53 48.90
N PRO A 794 -7.55 21.52 49.74
CA PRO A 794 -8.91 21.26 49.25
C PRO A 794 -9.49 22.50 48.54
N VAL A 795 -10.31 22.26 47.52
CA VAL A 795 -11.29 23.22 47.01
C VAL A 795 -12.68 22.61 47.25
N THR A 796 -13.38 23.13 48.26
CA THR A 796 -14.75 22.76 48.60
C THR A 796 -15.67 23.95 48.32
N GLY A 797 -16.76 23.75 47.59
CA GLY A 797 -17.74 24.80 47.35
C GLY A 797 -18.75 24.43 46.26
N HIS A 798 -19.88 23.87 46.67
CA HIS A 798 -21.06 23.71 45.82
C HIS A 798 -22.16 24.55 46.47
N ASP A 799 -22.76 25.50 45.72
CA ASP A 799 -23.87 26.34 46.21
C ASP A 799 -24.89 26.56 45.07
N PRO A 800 -26.08 25.95 45.13
CA PRO A 800 -27.04 25.93 44.03
C PRO A 800 -28.16 26.99 44.17
N ALA A 801 -27.87 28.26 43.89
CA ALA A 801 -28.90 29.32 44.00
C ALA A 801 -28.76 30.52 43.02
N ARG A 802 -29.29 30.39 41.79
CA ARG A 802 -30.00 31.49 41.08
C ARG A 802 -30.70 31.05 39.79
N THR A 803 -31.90 31.57 39.56
CA THR A 803 -32.78 31.38 38.40
C THR A 803 -32.64 32.54 37.38
N PRO A 804 -33.19 32.44 36.15
CA PRO A 804 -32.60 33.07 34.96
C PRO A 804 -33.04 34.51 34.66
N GLY A 805 -32.31 35.17 33.75
CA GLY A 805 -32.64 36.51 33.24
C GLY A 805 -32.15 36.78 31.81
N GLU A 806 -33.09 36.65 30.86
CA GLU A 806 -33.23 37.38 29.57
C GLU A 806 -32.11 37.39 28.50
N VAL A 807 -32.50 37.88 27.30
CA VAL A 807 -31.79 37.76 26.02
C VAL A 807 -31.53 39.13 25.40
N ARG A 808 -30.28 39.40 25.01
CA ARG A 808 -29.75 40.30 23.94
C ARG A 808 -28.24 40.41 24.16
N GLY A 809 -27.40 40.71 23.16
CA GLY A 809 -27.64 41.00 21.75
C GLY A 809 -26.39 41.66 21.16
N ASP A 810 -26.28 41.65 19.83
CA ASP A 810 -25.22 42.30 19.03
C ASP A 810 -23.78 41.77 19.24
N GLY A 811 -23.07 41.56 18.12
CA GLY A 811 -21.63 41.30 18.08
C GLY A 811 -20.91 42.37 17.27
N ILE A 812 -19.57 42.31 17.16
CA ILE A 812 -18.81 43.13 16.21
C ILE A 812 -17.46 42.49 15.86
N ARG A 813 -16.87 42.98 14.76
CA ARG A 813 -15.62 42.52 14.13
C ARG A 813 -14.37 42.71 15.01
N TRP A 814 -13.29 42.04 14.63
CA TRP A 814 -11.92 42.45 14.92
C TRP A 814 -11.25 43.01 13.67
N GLU A 815 -10.66 44.20 13.78
CA GLU A 815 -9.72 44.79 12.81
C GLU A 815 -8.36 45.01 13.51
N MET A 816 -7.26 45.06 12.74
CA MET A 816 -5.89 45.13 13.28
C MET A 816 -5.41 46.56 13.54
N GLY A 817 -4.40 46.74 14.41
CA GLY A 817 -3.61 47.99 14.40
C GLY A 817 -2.52 48.15 15.47
N ALA A 818 -1.25 48.07 15.03
CA ALA A 818 -0.02 48.63 15.64
C ALA A 818 0.42 48.15 17.06
N GLY A 819 1.71 48.18 17.41
CA GLY A 819 2.93 48.42 16.61
C GLY A 819 4.07 49.08 17.39
N HIS A 820 5.27 49.15 16.75
CA HIS A 820 6.52 49.79 17.24
C HIS A 820 7.28 49.01 18.35
N ASP A 821 8.63 49.00 18.44
CA ASP A 821 9.61 49.74 17.62
C ASP A 821 11.02 49.13 17.44
N ARG A 822 11.59 49.33 16.23
CA ARG A 822 12.98 49.74 15.85
C ARG A 822 14.23 49.00 16.43
N ASN A 823 15.40 49.01 15.76
CA ASN A 823 15.97 50.08 14.91
C ASN A 823 17.08 49.64 13.92
N VAL A 824 17.41 50.51 12.93
CA VAL A 824 18.64 50.53 12.06
C VAL A 824 18.74 49.39 11.00
N THR A 825 19.25 49.50 9.76
CA THR A 825 19.61 50.55 8.75
C THR A 825 19.96 49.80 7.43
N VAL A 826 19.62 50.12 6.15
CA VAL A 826 19.41 51.35 5.33
C VAL A 826 20.70 51.83 4.59
N ASP A 827 20.74 52.23 3.31
CA ASP A 827 19.73 52.32 2.20
C ASP A 827 20.15 51.42 0.98
N CYS A 828 20.26 51.73 -0.34
CA CYS A 828 20.04 52.89 -1.25
C CYS A 828 20.10 52.40 -2.75
N VAL A 829 19.48 52.92 -3.82
CA VAL A 829 18.12 53.46 -4.10
C VAL A 829 17.84 53.47 -5.64
N ILE A 830 16.67 52.94 -6.05
CA ILE A 830 15.71 53.31 -7.13
C ILE A 830 16.13 54.18 -8.36
N ARG A 831 15.65 53.81 -9.58
CA ARG A 831 15.02 54.63 -10.71
C ARG A 831 15.34 54.12 -12.14
N ASP A 832 14.57 54.37 -13.21
CA ASP A 832 13.24 55.02 -13.38
C ASP A 832 12.44 54.54 -14.62
N LEU A 833 11.16 54.93 -14.67
CA LEU A 833 10.18 55.18 -15.77
C LEU A 833 10.29 54.64 -17.23
N ARG A 834 9.11 54.57 -17.88
CA ARG A 834 8.86 54.23 -19.31
C ARG A 834 9.14 55.41 -20.27
N ALA A 835 9.54 55.14 -21.52
CA ALA A 835 9.05 55.85 -22.73
C ALA A 835 9.44 55.16 -24.07
N GLU A 836 8.72 55.55 -25.13
CA GLU A 836 9.01 55.46 -26.58
C GLU A 836 8.73 54.16 -27.36
N GLN A 837 8.45 54.35 -28.66
CA GLN A 837 7.84 53.42 -29.63
C GLN A 837 8.40 53.66 -31.05
N ASP A 838 8.23 52.65 -31.91
CA ASP A 838 8.17 52.71 -33.39
C ASP A 838 9.47 53.01 -34.18
N ILE A 839 9.35 52.90 -35.52
CA ILE A 839 10.40 52.89 -36.59
C ILE A 839 10.99 51.48 -36.85
N VAL A 840 10.79 50.82 -38.01
CA VAL A 840 9.97 51.18 -39.20
C VAL A 840 9.54 49.92 -40.00
N ALA A 841 8.63 50.11 -40.97
CA ALA A 841 8.10 49.11 -41.92
C ALA A 841 9.13 48.74 -43.04
N GLU A 842 8.85 47.98 -44.12
CA GLU A 842 7.63 47.35 -44.67
C GLU A 842 8.00 46.13 -45.56
N ALA A 843 7.03 45.52 -46.26
CA ALA A 843 7.19 44.31 -47.08
C ALA A 843 7.64 44.57 -48.53
N ASP A 844 8.15 43.54 -49.23
CA ASP A 844 7.85 43.28 -50.67
C ASP A 844 8.36 41.93 -51.21
N GLY A 845 7.90 41.55 -52.42
CA GLY A 845 8.34 40.42 -53.28
C GLY A 845 7.69 40.52 -54.67
N PRO A 846 7.69 39.50 -55.57
CA PRO A 846 8.37 38.19 -55.58
C PRO A 846 8.97 37.81 -56.98
N ALA A 847 9.22 36.50 -57.21
CA ALA A 847 9.18 35.76 -58.51
C ALA A 847 10.40 35.62 -59.48
N ALA A 848 10.89 34.37 -59.59
CA ALA A 848 11.19 33.53 -60.78
C ALA A 848 11.98 34.03 -62.03
N SER A 849 13.03 33.26 -62.43
CA SER A 849 13.02 32.44 -63.69
C SER A 849 14.32 31.61 -63.98
N GLU A 850 14.10 30.41 -64.53
CA GLU A 850 14.93 29.32 -65.11
C GLU A 850 15.86 29.63 -66.35
N PRO A 851 16.51 28.64 -67.06
CA PRO A 851 17.27 27.40 -66.68
C PRO A 851 18.58 27.17 -67.54
N LEU A 852 18.99 25.90 -67.77
CA LEU A 852 19.95 25.31 -68.77
C LEU A 852 21.47 25.27 -68.43
N ASP A 853 22.26 24.21 -68.75
CA ASP A 853 21.99 22.79 -69.10
C ASP A 853 23.29 21.90 -69.04
N GLY A 854 23.15 20.57 -68.88
CA GLY A 854 24.13 19.49 -69.22
C GLY A 854 25.44 19.29 -68.39
N GLN A 855 26.08 18.11 -68.34
CA GLN A 855 25.64 16.74 -68.71
C GLN A 855 26.49 15.60 -68.06
N VAL A 856 25.86 14.83 -67.15
CA VAL A 856 25.98 13.37 -66.83
C VAL A 856 27.33 12.62 -66.85
N CYS A 857 27.70 12.03 -65.68
CA CYS A 857 28.02 10.59 -65.54
C CYS A 857 27.90 10.13 -64.05
N SER A 858 27.64 8.83 -63.81
CA SER A 858 27.21 8.21 -62.53
C SER A 858 27.66 6.71 -62.51
N PRO A 859 27.40 5.81 -61.51
CA PRO A 859 26.48 5.84 -60.34
C PRO A 859 27.13 5.35 -59.01
N ALA A 860 26.46 5.21 -57.85
CA ALA A 860 25.17 5.71 -57.34
C ALA A 860 25.25 5.84 -55.80
N ALA A 861 24.65 6.89 -55.23
CA ALA A 861 24.38 7.00 -53.79
C ALA A 861 23.28 8.06 -53.54
N ARG A 862 22.44 7.82 -52.51
CA ARG A 862 21.31 8.64 -52.03
C ARG A 862 20.10 8.74 -52.98
N VAL A 863 18.90 8.66 -52.39
CA VAL A 863 17.62 9.03 -53.02
C VAL A 863 16.75 9.76 -51.99
N SER A 864 16.31 10.96 -52.33
CA SER A 864 15.20 11.71 -51.72
C SER A 864 15.05 13.07 -52.42
N PRO A 865 13.84 13.63 -52.57
CA PRO A 865 12.53 12.98 -52.65
C PRO A 865 11.77 13.36 -53.95
N VAL A 866 10.51 12.93 -54.08
CA VAL A 866 9.55 13.30 -55.13
C VAL A 866 9.94 12.86 -56.56
N ASP A 867 9.63 11.59 -56.90
CA ASP A 867 8.70 11.36 -58.03
C ASP A 867 7.99 9.99 -57.97
N GLN A 868 7.09 9.81 -56.98
CA GLN A 868 6.05 8.76 -57.00
C GLN A 868 4.71 9.30 -56.48
N ALA A 869 4.30 10.47 -57.00
CA ALA A 869 2.92 10.98 -56.84
C ALA A 869 1.92 10.21 -57.73
N ALA A 870 2.00 8.88 -57.72
CA ALA A 870 1.21 7.97 -58.57
C ALA A 870 0.91 6.61 -57.90
N ALA A 871 1.17 6.46 -56.60
CA ALA A 871 0.56 5.41 -55.78
C ALA A 871 -0.64 6.02 -55.04
N VAL A 872 -1.82 5.39 -55.15
CA VAL A 872 -2.89 5.62 -54.18
C VAL A 872 -2.33 5.19 -52.82
N ALA A 873 -2.43 6.04 -51.80
CA ALA A 873 -1.93 5.73 -50.47
C ALA A 873 -2.78 4.62 -49.83
N SER A 874 -2.47 3.37 -50.16
CA SER A 874 -3.06 2.20 -49.54
C SER A 874 -2.68 2.19 -48.08
N HIS A 875 -3.67 2.47 -47.22
CA HIS A 875 -3.53 2.24 -45.78
C HIS A 875 -3.12 0.78 -45.55
N PRO A 876 -2.06 0.51 -44.75
CA PRO A 876 -1.60 -0.85 -44.53
C PRO A 876 -2.71 -1.65 -43.86
N SER A 877 -2.91 -2.87 -44.37
CA SER A 877 -3.88 -3.83 -43.85
C SER A 877 -3.55 -4.26 -42.43
N ALA A 878 -4.53 -4.82 -41.71
CA ALA A 878 -4.30 -5.41 -40.39
C ALA A 878 -3.19 -6.48 -40.42
N ASP A 879 -3.02 -7.22 -41.51
CA ASP A 879 -1.95 -8.21 -41.67
C ASP A 879 -0.56 -7.53 -41.72
N GLU A 880 -0.43 -6.42 -42.46
CA GLU A 880 0.81 -5.65 -42.56
C GLU A 880 1.15 -4.93 -41.24
N ILE A 881 0.15 -4.36 -40.56
CA ILE A 881 0.34 -3.73 -39.24
C ILE A 881 0.68 -4.78 -38.18
N SER A 882 0.03 -5.96 -38.21
CA SER A 882 0.33 -7.06 -37.29
C SER A 882 1.75 -7.62 -37.51
N ALA A 883 2.16 -7.82 -38.77
CA ALA A 883 3.52 -8.26 -39.10
C ALA A 883 4.57 -7.23 -38.64
N TRP A 884 4.28 -5.93 -38.78
CA TRP A 884 5.13 -4.86 -38.25
C TRP A 884 5.24 -4.95 -36.71
N LEU A 885 4.11 -5.02 -36.01
CA LEU A 885 4.05 -5.10 -34.54
C LEU A 885 4.82 -6.32 -34.00
N VAL A 886 4.54 -7.51 -34.56
CA VAL A 886 5.22 -8.77 -34.21
C VAL A 886 6.74 -8.67 -34.41
N SER A 887 7.19 -8.05 -35.50
CA SER A 887 8.62 -7.90 -35.77
C SER A 887 9.35 -6.98 -34.77
N HIS A 888 8.72 -5.89 -34.33
CA HIS A 888 9.35 -4.95 -33.39
C HIS A 888 9.28 -5.48 -31.95
N VAL A 889 8.15 -6.05 -31.53
CA VAL A 889 8.00 -6.77 -30.25
C VAL A 889 9.05 -7.89 -30.11
N ALA A 890 9.27 -8.69 -31.17
CA ALA A 890 10.30 -9.71 -31.18
C ALA A 890 11.72 -9.16 -31.04
N GLY A 891 11.98 -7.97 -31.60
CA GLY A 891 13.23 -7.22 -31.44
C GLY A 891 13.48 -6.82 -29.98
N HIS A 892 12.53 -6.16 -29.33
CA HIS A 892 12.65 -5.77 -27.92
C HIS A 892 12.79 -6.97 -26.98
N LEU A 893 12.11 -8.09 -27.28
CA LEU A 893 12.22 -9.34 -26.51
C LEU A 893 13.45 -10.20 -26.88
N ASN A 894 14.26 -9.77 -27.86
CA ASN A 894 15.43 -10.48 -28.39
C ASN A 894 15.14 -11.96 -28.74
N CYS A 895 14.00 -12.20 -29.38
CA CYS A 895 13.52 -13.54 -29.75
C CYS A 895 13.16 -13.63 -31.24
N PRO A 896 13.08 -14.83 -31.84
CA PRO A 896 12.62 -14.99 -33.21
C PRO A 896 11.13 -14.61 -33.35
N ALA A 897 10.78 -13.80 -34.35
CA ALA A 897 9.41 -13.28 -34.54
C ALA A 897 8.28 -14.34 -34.59
N ARG A 898 8.61 -15.60 -34.92
CA ARG A 898 7.68 -16.75 -34.88
C ARG A 898 7.25 -17.17 -33.45
N GLU A 899 7.92 -16.66 -32.42
CA GLU A 899 7.70 -16.97 -31.00
C GLU A 899 6.89 -15.89 -30.28
N VAL A 900 6.55 -14.80 -30.98
CA VAL A 900 5.59 -13.76 -30.55
C VAL A 900 4.22 -14.09 -31.15
N ASP A 901 3.29 -14.51 -30.29
CA ASP A 901 1.90 -14.80 -30.64
C ASP A 901 1.06 -13.49 -30.73
N PRO A 902 0.55 -13.09 -31.91
CA PRO A 902 -0.19 -11.83 -32.06
C PRO A 902 -1.58 -11.84 -31.40
N ASP A 903 -2.13 -13.01 -31.07
CA ASP A 903 -3.42 -13.18 -30.39
C ASP A 903 -3.27 -13.36 -28.86
N ARG A 904 -2.04 -13.39 -28.34
CA ARG A 904 -1.75 -13.38 -26.90
C ARG A 904 -1.78 -11.95 -26.33
N PRO A 905 -2.19 -11.75 -25.05
CA PRO A 905 -2.30 -10.42 -24.47
C PRO A 905 -1.00 -9.61 -24.47
N ILE A 906 -1.09 -8.29 -24.70
CA ILE A 906 0.09 -7.40 -24.82
C ILE A 906 0.95 -7.38 -23.56
N ASP A 907 0.35 -7.46 -22.38
CA ASP A 907 1.04 -7.54 -21.08
C ASP A 907 1.64 -8.93 -20.81
N GLU A 908 1.07 -9.99 -21.37
CA GLU A 908 1.58 -11.37 -21.27
C GLU A 908 2.87 -11.61 -22.07
N HIS A 909 3.20 -10.74 -23.03
CA HIS A 909 4.48 -10.75 -23.76
C HIS A 909 5.68 -10.26 -22.92
N GLY A 910 5.45 -9.73 -21.71
CA GLY A 910 6.53 -9.24 -20.84
C GLY A 910 7.08 -7.87 -21.25
N LEU A 911 6.35 -7.12 -22.07
CA LEU A 911 6.68 -5.76 -22.49
C LEU A 911 6.42 -4.78 -21.33
N ASP A 912 7.40 -3.93 -21.04
CA ASP A 912 7.25 -2.87 -20.04
C ASP A 912 6.73 -1.55 -20.64
N SER A 913 6.46 -0.57 -19.78
CA SER A 913 5.92 0.73 -20.16
C SER A 913 6.86 1.58 -21.03
N LEU A 914 8.17 1.32 -21.01
CA LEU A 914 9.17 2.02 -21.82
C LEU A 914 9.16 1.43 -23.24
N VAL A 915 9.26 0.11 -23.35
CA VAL A 915 9.15 -0.61 -24.63
C VAL A 915 7.83 -0.29 -25.34
N LEU A 916 6.71 -0.21 -24.61
CA LEU A 916 5.42 0.18 -25.20
C LEU A 916 5.35 1.66 -25.63
N ALA A 917 6.18 2.54 -25.08
CA ALA A 917 6.29 3.95 -25.50
C ALA A 917 7.23 4.12 -26.71
N GLU A 918 8.31 3.34 -26.78
CA GLU A 918 9.18 3.22 -27.96
C GLU A 918 8.39 2.69 -29.15
N LEU A 919 7.76 1.51 -28.99
CA LEU A 919 6.92 0.87 -30.00
C LEU A 919 5.76 1.78 -30.45
N HIS A 920 5.16 2.56 -29.54
CA HIS A 920 4.15 3.57 -29.89
C HIS A 920 4.71 4.70 -30.75
N THR A 921 5.91 5.18 -30.43
CA THR A 921 6.59 6.27 -31.15
C THR A 921 6.98 5.82 -32.56
N GLU A 922 7.56 4.62 -32.68
CA GLU A 922 7.91 4.01 -33.97
C GLU A 922 6.66 3.73 -34.83
N LEU A 923 5.60 3.17 -34.24
CA LEU A 923 4.32 2.91 -34.92
C LEU A 923 3.63 4.20 -35.39
N THR A 924 3.70 5.25 -34.59
CA THR A 924 3.22 6.61 -34.93
C THR A 924 4.00 7.20 -36.10
N GLY A 925 5.33 7.02 -36.12
CA GLY A 925 6.20 7.45 -37.22
C GLY A 925 5.97 6.65 -38.51
N TRP A 926 5.91 5.32 -38.40
CA TRP A 926 5.72 4.41 -39.54
C TRP A 926 4.35 4.58 -40.21
N LEU A 927 3.28 4.76 -39.43
CA LEU A 927 1.94 5.07 -39.95
C LEU A 927 1.73 6.56 -40.30
N GLY A 928 2.76 7.41 -40.10
CA GLY A 928 2.75 8.82 -40.47
C GLY A 928 1.68 9.69 -39.79
N ARG A 929 1.14 9.26 -38.64
CA ARG A 929 -0.04 9.87 -38.01
C ARG A 929 -0.04 9.70 -36.48
N PRO A 930 -0.50 10.72 -35.71
CA PRO A 930 -0.53 10.65 -34.25
C PRO A 930 -1.55 9.61 -33.75
N ILE A 931 -1.05 8.51 -33.22
CA ILE A 931 -1.86 7.54 -32.46
C ILE A 931 -1.88 7.99 -31.00
N PRO A 932 -3.03 8.01 -30.30
CA PRO A 932 -3.01 8.19 -28.84
C PRO A 932 -2.31 7.00 -28.18
N LEU A 933 -1.27 7.22 -27.36
CA LEU A 933 -0.55 6.15 -26.65
C LEU A 933 -1.49 5.20 -25.88
N ALA A 934 -2.59 5.75 -25.34
CA ALA A 934 -3.64 4.99 -24.67
C ALA A 934 -4.32 3.90 -25.54
N THR A 935 -4.18 3.93 -26.87
CA THR A 935 -4.70 2.89 -27.79
C THR A 935 -3.99 1.55 -27.58
N LEU A 936 -2.67 1.55 -27.38
CA LEU A 936 -1.90 0.32 -27.12
C LEU A 936 -2.30 -0.31 -25.77
N TYR A 937 -2.71 0.50 -24.80
CA TYR A 937 -3.18 0.08 -23.47
C TYR A 937 -4.69 -0.23 -23.40
N ARG A 938 -5.43 -0.15 -24.52
CA ARG A 938 -6.89 -0.36 -24.58
C ARG A 938 -7.32 -1.62 -25.32
N LEU A 939 -6.43 -2.21 -26.10
CA LEU A 939 -6.72 -3.33 -26.99
C LEU A 939 -5.94 -4.55 -26.48
N PRO A 940 -6.57 -5.74 -26.42
CA PRO A 940 -6.00 -6.85 -25.66
C PRO A 940 -4.76 -7.45 -26.30
N THR A 941 -4.69 -7.51 -27.64
CA THR A 941 -3.69 -8.27 -28.40
C THR A 941 -3.09 -7.44 -29.54
N LEU A 942 -1.96 -7.88 -30.10
CA LEU A 942 -1.32 -7.21 -31.25
C LEU A 942 -2.22 -7.27 -32.49
N ALA A 943 -2.92 -8.38 -32.71
CA ALA A 943 -3.92 -8.51 -33.78
C ALA A 943 -5.10 -7.54 -33.61
N ALA A 944 -5.61 -7.38 -32.37
CA ALA A 944 -6.68 -6.42 -32.08
C ALA A 944 -6.22 -4.96 -32.29
N LEU A 945 -4.96 -4.64 -31.92
CA LEU A 945 -4.33 -3.35 -32.19
C LEU A 945 -4.21 -3.08 -33.70
N ALA A 946 -3.75 -4.07 -34.47
CA ALA A 946 -3.62 -3.96 -35.92
C ALA A 946 -4.98 -3.74 -36.62
N HIS A 947 -6.01 -4.50 -36.24
CA HIS A 947 -7.34 -4.39 -36.84
C HIS A 947 -8.05 -3.06 -36.49
N TYR A 948 -7.87 -2.56 -35.26
CA TYR A 948 -8.31 -1.22 -34.88
C TYR A 948 -7.60 -0.13 -35.70
N LEU A 949 -6.28 -0.24 -35.88
CA LEU A 949 -5.51 0.75 -36.63
C LEU A 949 -5.86 0.76 -38.12
N GLU A 950 -6.15 -0.38 -38.74
CA GLU A 950 -6.75 -0.41 -40.09
C GLU A 950 -8.13 0.24 -40.11
N GLY A 951 -9.00 -0.09 -39.15
CA GLY A 951 -10.35 0.49 -39.04
C GLY A 951 -10.38 1.99 -38.77
N VAL A 952 -9.29 2.57 -38.25
CA VAL A 952 -9.08 4.02 -38.07
C VAL A 952 -8.26 4.63 -39.23
N ALA A 953 -7.81 3.83 -40.20
CA ALA A 953 -7.13 4.30 -41.40
C ALA A 953 -8.06 4.44 -42.62
N ARG A 954 -9.14 3.66 -42.65
CA ARG A 954 -10.23 3.74 -43.65
C ARG A 954 -11.25 4.84 -43.32
#